data_AF-A0AAX2H825-F1
#
_entry.id   AF-A0AAX2H825-F1
#
_cell.length_a   1.000
_cell.length_b   1.000
_cell.length_c   1.000
_cell.angle_alpha   90.00
_cell.angle_beta   90.00
_cell.angle_gamma   90.00
#
_symmetry.space_group_name_H-M   'P 1'
#
loop_
_entity.id
_entity.type
_entity.pdbx_description
1 polymer ?
#
loop_
_entity_poly.entity_id
_entity_poly.type
_entity_poly.pdbx_seq_one_letter_code
_entity_poly.pdbx_strand_id
1 'polypeptide(L)'
;MSISPSRSDWAKRYIEVFNLALVPIEPGQKSPKGKAWNKPGGYFSGVDQAVAFWQTHPHHNMGVVLGPSQLCSLDVDDVQWTRHILSDHLGIDLDDLAANSPTVVGNPQRMRMLFRVPEGVALGRHALVWPNEKDPNGSLFKSVIQLHKAAEETGDTAAASALKAQLDALKKLTVFEFRAGLVQDVLPPSIHPGTGSPYVWKTPPSIEGFPALLPELLSAWQNWELFKHDAEVACPWHAKPKTSTQSKTSPATGASPTVIEQFNRAHDVESLLSANGYTRHGQRWLCPQSSTGLPGVSITDGKVYSHHGADPLANGHQNDAFAVYCLLEHEGNVKKAVKAAAQLLGLTAPAFTNSGKSAKKVAESSDWKKSLRRTEEGSLRAELSNAYLILKHAPEWQGVLAYNEFADRIEKLKPPPVYGGVSGPWLDVDASKTLVWLQLVWNLHLQRSHLAEEAARLVAWDARFNPVREWLDRLPPWDDQPRLAALLPTVFGTDANAYTAHIGQSLLVSSIARIFKPGCKVDEMVVLEGGQGLGKSTCVAELFGFDWYLETSEPPTTKDFYVTIQGNTVVEIGEMQSFSKADINQVKMAITRRDDKYRAPYDRHARSHPRQCIFIGTTNADSYLSDPTGARRFLPVLVRRADVDYIRRWRNELWAEAMHLYSTGFRWWDYPLEIAHEEQDARYMEDPWEEIIINYLEGQAPQTNYPDGLRGPINEVTTMGLLKHALQMDIARMNKPEQRRVADILRRLGWLKSPQKRVPGTRDRVRLYVRPEAKRKVV
;
A
#
# COMPACT_ATOMS: atom_id res chain seq x y z
N MET A 1 17.10 -61.61 1.81
CA MET A 1 17.11 -60.32 2.54
C MET A 1 17.19 -59.22 1.49
N SER A 2 16.10 -58.47 1.27
CA SER A 2 16.14 -57.33 0.35
C SER A 2 17.00 -56.23 0.97
N ILE A 3 18.16 -55.96 0.38
CA ILE A 3 19.05 -54.87 0.81
C ILE A 3 18.32 -53.57 0.49
N SER A 4 18.08 -52.73 1.49
CA SER A 4 17.49 -51.40 1.26
C SER A 4 18.43 -50.57 0.37
N PRO A 5 17.94 -49.86 -0.65
CA PRO A 5 18.79 -49.13 -1.58
C PRO A 5 19.63 -48.08 -0.85
N SER A 6 20.92 -47.98 -1.20
CA SER A 6 21.83 -46.97 -0.68
C SER A 6 21.49 -45.57 -1.21
N ARG A 7 22.06 -44.51 -0.62
CA ARG A 7 21.87 -43.14 -1.14
C ARG A 7 22.41 -42.97 -2.56
N SER A 8 23.49 -43.67 -2.92
CA SER A 8 23.98 -43.70 -4.29
C SER A 8 23.01 -44.39 -5.26
N ASP A 9 22.32 -45.46 -4.83
CA ASP A 9 21.29 -46.11 -5.65
C ASP A 9 20.09 -45.18 -5.89
N TRP A 10 19.70 -44.43 -4.86
CA TRP A 10 18.67 -43.39 -4.98
C TRP A 10 19.10 -42.24 -5.87
N ALA A 11 20.34 -41.75 -5.75
CA ALA A 11 20.87 -40.68 -6.59
C ALA A 11 20.84 -41.09 -8.07
N LYS A 12 21.30 -42.31 -8.37
CA LYS A 12 21.21 -42.91 -9.70
C LYS A 12 19.78 -42.94 -10.21
N ARG A 13 18.85 -43.47 -9.41
CA ARG A 13 17.43 -43.57 -9.77
C ARG A 13 16.80 -42.21 -10.07
N TYR A 14 17.05 -41.20 -9.23
CA TYR A 14 16.49 -39.86 -9.43
C TYR A 14 16.98 -39.18 -10.71
N ILE A 15 18.25 -39.37 -11.07
CA ILE A 15 18.80 -38.80 -12.31
C ILE A 15 18.34 -39.62 -13.52
N GLU A 16 18.51 -40.94 -13.53
CA GLU A 16 18.23 -41.77 -14.71
C GLU A 16 16.75 -41.89 -15.03
N VAL A 17 15.90 -42.11 -14.02
CA VAL A 17 14.48 -42.40 -14.24
C VAL A 17 13.67 -41.11 -14.31
N PHE A 18 14.03 -40.13 -13.48
CA PHE A 18 13.21 -38.94 -13.28
C PHE A 18 13.84 -37.65 -13.81
N ASN A 19 15.07 -37.71 -14.35
CA ASN A 19 15.79 -36.57 -14.89
C ASN A 19 15.88 -35.39 -13.90
N LEU A 20 16.26 -35.69 -12.65
CA LEU A 20 16.37 -34.69 -11.59
C LEU A 20 17.81 -34.16 -11.46
N ALA A 21 17.93 -32.88 -11.13
CA ALA A 21 19.18 -32.24 -10.74
C ALA A 21 19.33 -32.29 -9.21
N LEU A 22 20.33 -33.03 -8.72
CA LEU A 22 20.53 -33.28 -7.30
C LEU A 22 21.60 -32.40 -6.69
N VAL A 23 21.36 -31.91 -5.47
CA VAL A 23 22.32 -31.10 -4.72
C VAL A 23 22.60 -31.77 -3.37
N PRO A 24 23.87 -31.91 -2.95
CA PRO A 24 24.19 -32.47 -1.64
C PRO A 24 23.85 -31.47 -0.53
N ILE A 25 23.34 -32.01 0.57
CA ILE A 25 23.03 -31.25 1.77
C ILE A 25 23.82 -31.87 2.92
N GLU A 26 24.55 -31.03 3.66
CA GLU A 26 25.33 -31.49 4.82
C GLU A 26 24.43 -32.24 5.83
N PRO A 27 24.95 -33.29 6.49
CA PRO A 27 24.22 -33.99 7.54
C PRO A 27 23.69 -33.01 8.61
N GLY A 28 22.45 -33.20 9.03
CA GLY A 28 21.80 -32.32 10.02
C GLY A 28 21.32 -30.97 9.45
N GLN A 29 21.46 -30.71 8.14
CA GLN A 29 20.96 -29.50 7.50
C GLN A 29 19.71 -29.77 6.64
N LYS A 30 18.91 -28.71 6.44
CA LYS A 30 17.71 -28.73 5.56
C LYS A 30 17.95 -28.12 4.18
N SER A 31 19.11 -27.51 3.94
CA SER A 31 19.46 -26.86 2.68
C SER A 31 20.97 -26.87 2.44
N PRO A 32 21.44 -26.78 1.20
CA PRO A 32 22.86 -26.69 0.87
C PRO A 32 23.48 -25.40 1.43
N LYS A 33 24.71 -25.46 1.94
CA LYS A 33 25.48 -24.28 2.36
C LYS A 33 26.42 -23.82 1.25
N GLY A 34 26.76 -22.53 1.25
CA GLY A 34 27.67 -21.92 0.29
C GLY A 34 26.98 -21.15 -0.85
N LYS A 35 27.76 -20.42 -1.65
CA LYS A 35 27.27 -19.68 -2.82
C LYS A 35 27.28 -20.60 -4.05
N ALA A 36 26.32 -20.41 -4.96
CA ALA A 36 26.24 -21.05 -6.29
C ALA A 36 25.85 -22.53 -6.38
N TRP A 37 25.35 -23.17 -5.31
CA TRP A 37 24.80 -24.54 -5.37
C TRP A 37 23.62 -24.68 -6.36
N ASN A 38 22.91 -23.57 -6.63
CA ASN A 38 21.76 -23.50 -7.54
C ASN A 38 22.13 -23.04 -8.97
N LYS A 39 23.44 -22.92 -9.29
CA LYS A 39 23.93 -22.59 -10.64
C LYS A 39 24.42 -23.84 -11.35
N PRO A 40 24.50 -23.85 -12.70
CA PRO A 40 25.12 -24.94 -13.44
C PRO A 40 26.52 -25.28 -12.89
N GLY A 41 26.77 -26.55 -12.61
CA GLY A 41 27.98 -27.04 -11.94
C GLY A 41 27.93 -27.07 -10.41
N GLY A 42 26.91 -26.48 -9.79
CA GLY A 42 26.65 -26.54 -8.33
C GLY A 42 25.76 -27.72 -7.90
N TYR A 43 25.19 -28.44 -8.85
CA TYR A 43 24.34 -29.62 -8.66
C TYR A 43 24.72 -30.72 -9.67
N PHE A 44 24.39 -31.96 -9.36
CA PHE A 44 24.63 -33.12 -10.20
C PHE A 44 23.43 -33.35 -11.13
N SER A 45 23.69 -33.31 -12.44
CA SER A 45 22.76 -33.76 -13.48
C SER A 45 23.22 -35.05 -14.17
N GLY A 46 24.44 -35.52 -13.86
CA GLY A 46 25.02 -36.75 -14.39
C GLY A 46 25.11 -37.84 -13.32
N VAL A 47 24.81 -39.07 -13.71
CA VAL A 47 24.73 -40.24 -12.82
C VAL A 47 26.06 -40.52 -12.14
N ASP A 48 27.15 -40.60 -12.91
CA ASP A 48 28.45 -41.03 -12.41
C ASP A 48 28.98 -40.12 -11.29
N GLN A 49 28.84 -38.80 -11.48
CA GLN A 49 29.28 -37.81 -10.50
C GLN A 49 28.44 -37.87 -9.22
N ALA A 50 27.11 -38.01 -9.36
CA ALA A 50 26.23 -38.14 -8.21
C ALA A 50 26.52 -39.44 -7.43
N VAL A 51 26.62 -40.57 -8.11
CA VAL A 51 26.91 -41.87 -7.50
C VAL A 51 28.24 -41.83 -6.76
N ALA A 52 29.30 -41.32 -7.38
CA ALA A 52 30.61 -41.19 -6.74
C ALA A 52 30.56 -40.32 -5.48
N PHE A 53 29.79 -39.22 -5.50
CA PHE A 53 29.61 -38.37 -4.33
C PHE A 53 28.91 -39.09 -3.18
N TRP A 54 27.76 -39.73 -3.41
CA TRP A 54 27.02 -40.38 -2.32
C TRP A 54 27.62 -41.73 -1.87
N GLN A 55 28.50 -42.34 -2.66
CA GLN A 55 29.34 -43.45 -2.20
C GLN A 55 30.42 -42.99 -1.21
N THR A 56 31.06 -41.85 -1.49
CA THR A 56 32.10 -41.27 -0.61
C THR A 56 31.50 -40.54 0.59
N HIS A 57 30.28 -40.03 0.45
CA HIS A 57 29.58 -39.24 1.47
C HIS A 57 28.21 -39.82 1.80
N PRO A 58 28.14 -41.07 2.33
CA PRO A 58 26.89 -41.81 2.47
C PRO A 58 25.90 -41.19 3.46
N HIS A 59 26.32 -40.24 4.30
CA HIS A 59 25.48 -39.57 5.29
C HIS A 59 24.91 -38.22 4.83
N HIS A 60 25.32 -37.70 3.67
CA HIS A 60 24.77 -36.45 3.16
C HIS A 60 23.31 -36.61 2.72
N ASN A 61 22.51 -35.62 3.07
CA ASN A 61 21.15 -35.48 2.59
C ASN A 61 21.15 -35.13 1.09
N MET A 62 20.02 -35.37 0.44
CA MET A 62 19.83 -35.20 -0.99
C MET A 62 18.72 -34.18 -1.24
N GLY A 63 19.09 -33.07 -1.86
CA GLY A 63 18.16 -32.09 -2.38
C GLY A 63 17.93 -32.28 -3.88
N VAL A 64 16.77 -31.86 -4.36
CA VAL A 64 16.49 -31.63 -5.78
C VAL A 64 16.40 -30.13 -6.04
N VAL A 65 17.07 -29.65 -7.08
CA VAL A 65 16.95 -28.26 -7.53
C VAL A 65 15.79 -28.18 -8.51
N LEU A 66 14.74 -27.45 -8.15
CA LEU A 66 13.43 -27.55 -8.82
C LEU A 66 13.48 -27.10 -10.29
N GLY A 67 14.07 -25.94 -10.57
CA GLY A 67 14.14 -25.34 -11.90
C GLY A 67 14.85 -26.23 -12.93
N PRO A 68 16.12 -26.63 -12.71
CA PRO A 68 16.82 -27.54 -13.62
C PRO A 68 16.15 -28.91 -13.75
N SER A 69 15.38 -29.33 -12.74
CA SER A 69 14.60 -30.57 -12.78
C SER A 69 13.23 -30.41 -13.43
N GLN A 70 12.84 -29.19 -13.87
CA GLN A 70 11.48 -28.87 -14.33
C GLN A 70 10.39 -29.35 -13.37
N LEU A 71 10.66 -29.23 -12.07
CA LEU A 71 9.70 -29.52 -11.01
C LEU A 71 9.23 -28.25 -10.33
N CYS A 72 8.05 -28.34 -9.74
CA CYS A 72 7.54 -27.44 -8.73
C CYS A 72 6.92 -28.26 -7.60
N SER A 73 6.70 -27.63 -6.45
CA SER A 73 6.08 -28.30 -5.32
C SER A 73 5.12 -27.40 -4.55
N LEU A 74 4.11 -28.04 -3.97
CA LEU A 74 3.27 -27.48 -2.91
C LEU A 74 3.78 -28.04 -1.58
N ASP A 75 4.43 -27.19 -0.79
CA ASP A 75 4.98 -27.50 0.53
C ASP A 75 3.96 -27.09 1.59
N VAL A 76 3.36 -28.09 2.24
CA VAL A 76 2.27 -27.88 3.21
C VAL A 76 2.86 -27.86 4.62
N ASP A 77 2.84 -26.70 5.23
CA ASP A 77 3.34 -26.46 6.59
C ASP A 77 2.24 -26.58 7.65
N ASP A 78 1.00 -26.19 7.30
CA ASP A 78 -0.22 -26.38 8.10
C ASP A 78 -1.30 -27.09 7.26
N VAL A 79 -1.57 -28.35 7.60
CA VAL A 79 -2.50 -29.21 6.85
C VAL A 79 -3.95 -28.75 6.99
N GLN A 80 -4.35 -28.26 8.16
CA GLN A 80 -5.73 -27.85 8.40
C GLN A 80 -6.09 -26.64 7.54
N TRP A 81 -5.27 -25.60 7.59
CA TRP A 81 -5.55 -24.36 6.88
C TRP A 81 -5.26 -24.48 5.38
N THR A 82 -4.29 -25.31 4.98
CA THR A 82 -4.12 -25.62 3.56
C THR A 82 -5.34 -26.35 3.01
N ARG A 83 -5.92 -27.32 3.73
CA ARG A 83 -7.17 -27.98 3.31
C ARG A 83 -8.29 -26.98 3.11
N HIS A 84 -8.46 -26.06 4.06
CA HIS A 84 -9.49 -25.02 3.98
C HIS A 84 -9.28 -24.13 2.74
N ILE A 85 -8.07 -23.63 2.53
CA ILE A 85 -7.79 -22.72 1.42
C ILE A 85 -7.90 -23.41 0.05
N LEU A 86 -7.34 -24.59 -0.10
CA LEU A 86 -7.43 -25.32 -1.37
C LEU A 86 -8.88 -25.73 -1.69
N SER A 87 -9.66 -26.13 -0.69
CA SER A 87 -11.06 -26.51 -0.90
C SER A 87 -11.92 -25.29 -1.26
N ASP A 88 -11.88 -24.22 -0.47
CA ASP A 88 -12.77 -23.07 -0.64
C ASP A 88 -12.37 -22.16 -1.82
N HIS A 89 -11.07 -22.07 -2.13
CA HIS A 89 -10.59 -21.16 -3.18
C HIS A 89 -10.21 -21.87 -4.48
N LEU A 90 -9.95 -23.17 -4.47
CA LEU A 90 -9.55 -23.91 -5.66
C LEU A 90 -10.42 -25.15 -5.94
N GLY A 91 -11.33 -25.51 -5.04
CA GLY A 91 -12.11 -26.74 -5.17
C GLY A 91 -11.27 -28.02 -5.10
N ILE A 92 -10.05 -27.94 -4.56
CA ILE A 92 -9.13 -29.07 -4.45
C ILE A 92 -9.26 -29.69 -3.06
N ASP A 93 -9.52 -30.99 -3.02
CA ASP A 93 -9.36 -31.79 -1.81
C ASP A 93 -7.86 -32.11 -1.61
N LEU A 94 -7.29 -31.60 -0.52
CA LEU A 94 -5.86 -31.77 -0.21
C LEU A 94 -5.49 -33.24 0.06
N ASP A 95 -6.36 -33.99 0.73
CA ASP A 95 -6.07 -35.36 1.12
C ASP A 95 -6.11 -36.29 -0.10
N ASP A 96 -7.07 -36.08 -0.99
CA ASP A 96 -7.14 -36.77 -2.29
C ASP A 96 -5.95 -36.38 -3.18
N LEU A 97 -5.58 -35.09 -3.22
CA LEU A 97 -4.41 -34.64 -3.98
C LEU A 97 -3.13 -35.32 -3.48
N ALA A 98 -2.93 -35.38 -2.17
CA ALA A 98 -1.77 -36.01 -1.56
C ALA A 98 -1.77 -37.54 -1.73
N ALA A 99 -2.93 -38.18 -1.75
CA ALA A 99 -3.05 -39.61 -2.01
C ALA A 99 -2.64 -39.97 -3.45
N ASN A 100 -2.94 -39.08 -4.41
CA ASN A 100 -2.77 -39.35 -5.85
C ASN A 100 -1.56 -38.66 -6.50
N SER A 101 -0.81 -37.84 -5.75
CA SER A 101 0.37 -37.13 -6.25
C SER A 101 1.65 -37.55 -5.52
N PRO A 102 2.83 -37.50 -6.16
CA PRO A 102 4.10 -37.81 -5.52
C PRO A 102 4.33 -36.94 -4.28
N THR A 103 4.26 -37.56 -3.10
CA THR A 103 4.20 -36.85 -1.82
C THR A 103 5.33 -37.29 -0.90
N VAL A 104 6.16 -36.33 -0.51
CA VAL A 104 7.26 -36.52 0.46
C VAL A 104 6.82 -36.12 1.85
N VAL A 105 7.15 -36.93 2.84
CA VAL A 105 6.89 -36.65 4.27
C VAL A 105 8.17 -36.89 5.07
N GLY A 106 8.57 -35.91 5.89
CA GLY A 106 9.68 -36.03 6.84
C GLY A 106 9.32 -35.61 8.27
N ASN A 107 8.32 -34.74 8.41
CA ASN A 107 7.55 -34.52 9.63
C ASN A 107 6.12 -35.02 9.35
N PRO A 108 5.55 -35.96 10.12
CA PRO A 108 4.20 -36.49 9.90
C PRO A 108 3.08 -35.43 9.83
N GLN A 109 3.31 -34.25 10.41
CA GLN A 109 2.38 -33.13 10.39
C GLN A 109 2.49 -32.25 9.13
N ARG A 110 3.43 -32.53 8.23
CA ARG A 110 3.70 -31.77 7.01
C ARG A 110 3.80 -32.69 5.82
N MET A 111 3.55 -32.16 4.63
CA MET A 111 3.68 -32.93 3.41
C MET A 111 4.08 -32.04 2.26
N ARG A 112 4.74 -32.62 1.26
CA ARG A 112 5.11 -31.91 0.05
C ARG A 112 4.73 -32.71 -1.17
N MET A 113 3.91 -32.12 -2.03
CA MET A 113 3.54 -32.73 -3.31
C MET A 113 4.37 -32.12 -4.43
N LEU A 114 4.89 -32.95 -5.34
CA LEU A 114 5.75 -32.53 -6.44
C LEU A 114 5.07 -32.76 -7.80
N PHE A 115 5.24 -31.80 -8.70
CA PHE A 115 4.63 -31.78 -10.03
C PHE A 115 5.63 -31.32 -11.09
N ARG A 116 5.43 -31.74 -12.34
CA ARG A 116 6.11 -31.18 -13.51
C ARG A 116 5.58 -29.77 -13.80
N VAL A 117 6.51 -28.85 -14.06
CA VAL A 117 6.16 -27.53 -14.59
C VAL A 117 5.73 -27.70 -16.05
N PRO A 118 4.58 -27.15 -16.47
CA PRO A 118 4.17 -27.20 -17.88
C PRO A 118 5.19 -26.51 -18.80
N GLU A 119 5.29 -26.98 -20.04
CA GLU A 119 6.23 -26.43 -21.02
C GLU A 119 5.98 -24.94 -21.27
N GLY A 120 7.05 -24.15 -21.35
CA GLY A 120 6.98 -22.70 -21.58
C GLY A 120 6.55 -21.86 -20.37
N VAL A 121 6.24 -22.48 -19.22
CA VAL A 121 5.82 -21.77 -18.01
C VAL A 121 7.01 -21.53 -17.07
N ALA A 122 7.21 -20.27 -16.68
CA ALA A 122 8.18 -19.89 -15.65
C ALA A 122 7.45 -19.64 -14.32
N LEU A 123 7.76 -20.43 -13.28
CA LEU A 123 7.18 -20.32 -11.95
C LEU A 123 8.25 -19.90 -10.92
N GLY A 124 7.86 -18.99 -10.01
CA GLY A 124 8.68 -18.53 -8.89
C GLY A 124 8.33 -19.21 -7.56
N ARG A 125 8.87 -18.69 -6.46
CA ARG A 125 8.50 -19.11 -5.10
C ARG A 125 7.49 -18.13 -4.50
N HIS A 126 6.41 -18.66 -3.93
CA HIS A 126 5.41 -17.93 -3.18
C HIS A 126 5.10 -18.63 -1.86
N ALA A 127 4.74 -17.87 -0.82
CA ALA A 127 4.43 -18.40 0.50
C ALA A 127 3.19 -17.71 1.06
N LEU A 128 2.21 -18.48 1.51
CA LEU A 128 1.08 -17.98 2.28
C LEU A 128 1.43 -18.01 3.76
N VAL A 129 1.56 -16.83 4.37
CA VAL A 129 1.97 -16.68 5.78
C VAL A 129 0.94 -15.85 6.52
N TRP A 130 0.26 -16.47 7.46
CA TRP A 130 -0.72 -15.83 8.32
C TRP A 130 -0.12 -15.29 9.61
N PRO A 131 -0.73 -14.26 10.23
CA PRO A 131 -0.33 -13.82 11.56
C PRO A 131 -0.48 -14.97 12.56
N ASN A 132 0.22 -14.88 13.70
CA ASN A 132 0.04 -15.84 14.77
C ASN A 132 -1.34 -15.61 15.41
N GLU A 133 -2.08 -16.68 15.71
CA GLU A 133 -3.42 -16.59 16.32
C GLU A 133 -3.42 -15.85 17.66
N LYS A 134 -2.35 -16.02 18.45
CA LYS A 134 -2.17 -15.35 19.75
C LYS A 134 -1.61 -13.94 19.63
N ASP A 135 -1.15 -13.55 18.44
CA ASP A 135 -0.61 -12.22 18.16
C ASP A 135 -1.02 -11.73 16.75
N PRO A 136 -2.33 -11.50 16.50
CA PRO A 136 -2.83 -11.16 15.17
C PRO A 136 -2.22 -9.89 14.56
N ASN A 137 -1.81 -8.95 15.42
CA ASN A 137 -1.21 -7.67 15.03
C ASN A 137 0.33 -7.66 15.13
N GLY A 138 0.95 -8.78 15.56
CA GLY A 138 2.40 -8.92 15.65
C GLY A 138 3.06 -8.10 16.78
N SER A 139 2.28 -7.57 17.72
CA SER A 139 2.77 -6.70 18.80
C SER A 139 3.55 -7.47 19.86
N LEU A 140 3.07 -8.66 20.26
CA LEU A 140 3.74 -9.49 21.27
C LEU A 140 5.09 -9.99 20.74
N PHE A 141 5.14 -10.45 19.50
CA PHE A 141 6.36 -10.92 18.85
C PHE A 141 7.42 -9.81 18.81
N LYS A 142 7.04 -8.56 18.49
CA LYS A 142 7.94 -7.40 18.50
C LYS A 142 8.50 -7.12 19.90
N SER A 143 7.64 -7.12 20.92
CA SER A 143 8.05 -6.89 22.31
C SER A 143 9.01 -7.95 22.83
N VAL A 144 8.73 -9.23 22.57
CA VAL A 144 9.60 -10.34 22.99
C VAL A 144 10.96 -10.29 22.28
N ILE A 145 11.03 -9.81 21.02
CA ILE A 145 12.32 -9.61 20.32
C ILE A 145 13.18 -8.59 21.06
N GLN A 146 12.59 -7.47 21.50
CA GLN A 146 13.32 -6.43 22.21
C GLN A 146 13.88 -6.97 23.53
N LEU A 147 13.05 -7.70 24.29
CA LEU A 147 13.49 -8.35 25.51
C LEU A 147 14.58 -9.40 25.27
N HIS A 148 14.47 -10.20 24.19
CA HIS A 148 15.48 -11.20 23.86
C HIS A 148 16.83 -10.56 23.54
N LYS A 149 16.83 -9.48 22.75
CA LYS A 149 18.05 -8.73 22.43
C LYS A 149 18.68 -8.12 23.69
N ALA A 150 17.87 -7.52 24.56
CA ALA A 150 18.36 -6.99 25.83
C ALA A 150 18.99 -8.09 26.70
N ALA A 151 18.38 -9.28 26.77
CA ALA A 151 18.93 -10.43 27.49
C ALA A 151 20.24 -10.96 26.89
N GLU A 152 20.37 -10.96 25.56
CA GLU A 152 21.63 -11.30 24.87
C GLU A 152 22.72 -10.25 25.16
N GLU A 153 22.38 -8.97 25.17
CA GLU A 153 23.31 -7.86 25.46
C GLU A 153 23.79 -7.85 26.91
N THR A 154 22.94 -8.24 27.86
CA THR A 154 23.31 -8.40 29.28
C THR A 154 23.99 -9.74 29.59
N GLY A 155 24.09 -10.64 28.61
CA GLY A 155 24.67 -11.98 28.79
C GLY A 155 23.82 -12.93 29.63
N ASP A 156 22.52 -12.64 29.84
CA ASP A 156 21.60 -13.49 30.58
C ASP A 156 21.09 -14.63 29.66
N THR A 157 21.83 -15.74 29.67
CA THR A 157 21.56 -16.89 28.80
C THR A 157 20.27 -17.62 29.15
N ALA A 158 19.83 -17.59 30.42
CA ALA A 158 18.58 -18.20 30.85
C ALA A 158 17.38 -17.40 30.35
N ALA A 159 17.41 -16.07 30.51
CA ALA A 159 16.38 -15.17 29.99
C ALA A 159 16.32 -15.21 28.46
N ALA A 160 17.47 -15.16 27.77
CA ALA A 160 17.53 -15.25 26.32
C ALA A 160 16.93 -16.58 25.81
N SER A 161 17.25 -17.71 26.44
CA SER A 161 16.66 -19.00 26.07
C SER A 161 15.15 -19.07 26.31
N ALA A 162 14.64 -18.51 27.42
CA ALA A 162 13.22 -18.47 27.70
C ALA A 162 12.46 -17.58 26.72
N LEU A 163 13.01 -16.40 26.40
CA LEU A 163 12.45 -15.47 25.42
C LEU A 163 12.50 -16.03 24.01
N LYS A 164 13.53 -16.82 23.67
CA LYS A 164 13.60 -17.54 22.39
C LYS A 164 12.48 -18.56 22.24
N ALA A 165 12.16 -19.29 23.30
CA ALA A 165 11.02 -20.21 23.32
C ALA A 165 9.68 -19.45 23.15
N GLN A 166 9.55 -18.26 23.74
CA GLN A 166 8.38 -17.39 23.54
C GLN A 166 8.31 -16.86 22.09
N LEU A 167 9.43 -16.45 21.50
CA LEU A 167 9.49 -16.06 20.09
C LEU A 167 9.06 -17.19 19.18
N ASP A 168 9.54 -18.40 19.43
CA ASP A 168 9.16 -19.59 18.65
C ASP A 168 7.65 -19.85 18.73
N ALA A 169 7.02 -19.64 19.89
CA ALA A 169 5.57 -19.78 20.07
C ALA A 169 4.74 -18.68 19.38
N LEU A 170 5.34 -17.51 19.16
CA LEU A 170 4.70 -16.33 18.55
C LEU A 170 5.02 -16.15 17.05
N LYS A 171 5.78 -17.08 16.45
CA LYS A 171 6.08 -17.03 15.01
C LYS A 171 4.79 -17.04 14.19
N LYS A 172 4.82 -16.28 13.09
CA LYS A 172 3.76 -16.30 12.07
C LYS A 172 3.57 -17.72 11.54
N LEU A 173 2.33 -18.07 11.23
CA LEU A 173 1.96 -19.38 10.71
C LEU A 173 2.22 -19.41 9.21
N THR A 174 3.17 -20.21 8.76
CA THR A 174 3.27 -20.53 7.32
C THR A 174 2.23 -21.60 7.03
N VAL A 175 1.28 -21.31 6.14
CA VAL A 175 0.20 -22.24 5.80
C VAL A 175 0.72 -23.24 4.76
N PHE A 176 1.18 -22.72 3.63
CA PHE A 176 1.89 -23.48 2.61
C PHE A 176 2.82 -22.59 1.77
N GLU A 177 3.71 -23.23 1.02
CA GLU A 177 4.53 -22.60 -0.01
C GLU A 177 4.36 -23.26 -1.37
N PHE A 178 4.30 -22.41 -2.40
CA PHE A 178 4.49 -22.78 -3.79
C PHE A 178 5.97 -22.58 -4.14
N ARG A 179 6.67 -23.66 -4.52
CA ARG A 179 8.13 -23.64 -4.75
C ARG A 179 8.44 -24.06 -6.17
N ALA A 180 9.15 -23.20 -6.91
CA ALA A 180 9.65 -23.47 -8.25
C ALA A 180 10.89 -22.62 -8.53
N GLY A 181 11.58 -22.88 -9.65
CA GLY A 181 12.79 -22.15 -10.04
C GLY A 181 14.03 -22.58 -9.25
N LEU A 182 14.96 -21.66 -9.00
CA LEU A 182 16.29 -21.96 -8.43
C LEU A 182 16.29 -22.16 -6.89
N VAL A 183 15.29 -22.88 -6.39
CA VAL A 183 15.15 -23.34 -5.00
C VAL A 183 15.29 -24.85 -4.92
N GLN A 184 15.49 -25.38 -3.72
CA GLN A 184 15.67 -26.81 -3.49
C GLN A 184 14.58 -27.41 -2.60
N ASP A 185 14.25 -28.68 -2.83
CA ASP A 185 13.49 -29.52 -1.92
C ASP A 185 14.29 -30.74 -1.48
N VAL A 186 14.01 -31.25 -0.28
CA VAL A 186 14.70 -32.45 0.25
C VAL A 186 13.96 -33.70 -0.21
N LEU A 187 14.70 -34.68 -0.75
CA LEU A 187 14.15 -35.95 -1.22
C LEU A 187 14.46 -37.12 -0.26
N PRO A 188 13.61 -38.15 -0.20
CA PRO A 188 13.94 -39.44 0.40
C PRO A 188 15.21 -40.05 -0.22
N PRO A 189 16.07 -40.78 0.53
CA PRO A 189 15.96 -41.15 1.95
C PRO A 189 16.81 -40.23 2.85
N SER A 190 16.76 -38.91 2.64
CA SER A 190 17.39 -37.94 3.55
C SER A 190 16.89 -38.08 4.98
N ILE A 191 17.64 -37.62 5.98
CA ILE A 191 17.20 -37.57 7.38
C ILE A 191 16.74 -36.16 7.73
N HIS A 192 15.54 -36.03 8.30
CA HIS A 192 14.99 -34.76 8.74
C HIS A 192 15.69 -34.30 10.02
N PRO A 193 16.34 -33.13 10.04
CA PRO A 193 17.23 -32.75 11.14
C PRO A 193 16.51 -32.38 12.44
N GLY A 194 15.23 -32.02 12.38
CA GLY A 194 14.44 -31.71 13.58
C GLY A 194 13.81 -32.94 14.24
N THR A 195 13.53 -34.01 13.48
CA THR A 195 12.83 -35.20 13.99
C THR A 195 13.76 -36.42 14.08
N GLY A 196 14.90 -36.40 13.39
CA GLY A 196 15.80 -37.55 13.25
C GLY A 196 15.24 -38.66 12.36
N SER A 197 14.00 -38.54 11.87
CA SER A 197 13.34 -39.55 11.03
C SER A 197 13.73 -39.40 9.56
N PRO A 198 13.72 -40.49 8.78
CA PRO A 198 13.93 -40.41 7.34
C PRO A 198 12.76 -39.69 6.65
N TYR A 199 13.07 -38.90 5.63
CA TYR A 199 12.11 -38.52 4.62
C TYR A 199 11.69 -39.76 3.83
N VAL A 200 10.39 -39.94 3.63
CA VAL A 200 9.79 -41.06 2.90
C VAL A 200 8.84 -40.55 1.82
N TRP A 201 8.67 -41.35 0.78
CA TRP A 201 7.57 -41.18 -0.16
C TRP A 201 6.31 -41.76 0.47
N LYS A 202 5.35 -40.90 0.86
CA LYS A 202 4.00 -41.33 1.24
C LYS A 202 3.30 -41.92 0.02
N THR A 203 3.41 -41.21 -1.11
CA THR A 203 3.02 -41.67 -2.43
C THR A 203 4.24 -41.48 -3.34
N PRO A 204 4.87 -42.54 -3.86
CA PRO A 204 6.05 -42.42 -4.72
C PRO A 204 5.67 -41.98 -6.14
N PRO A 205 6.58 -41.34 -6.90
CA PRO A 205 6.37 -41.11 -8.32
C PRO A 205 6.26 -42.44 -9.10
N SER A 206 5.40 -42.45 -10.12
CA SER A 206 5.21 -43.60 -11.00
C SER A 206 6.44 -43.80 -11.90
N ILE A 207 6.48 -44.87 -12.70
CA ILE A 207 7.55 -45.06 -13.70
C ILE A 207 7.55 -43.96 -14.78
N GLU A 208 6.39 -43.34 -15.03
CA GLU A 208 6.23 -42.20 -15.94
C GLU A 208 6.68 -40.87 -15.32
N GLY A 209 7.02 -40.88 -14.02
CA GLY A 209 7.60 -39.76 -13.30
C GLY A 209 6.58 -38.97 -12.48
N PHE A 210 6.64 -37.65 -12.63
CA PHE A 210 5.81 -36.69 -11.88
C PHE A 210 4.67 -36.19 -12.77
N PRO A 211 3.43 -36.09 -12.25
CA PRO A 211 2.29 -35.58 -13.01
C PRO A 211 2.47 -34.09 -13.32
N ALA A 212 1.77 -33.60 -14.35
CA ALA A 212 1.70 -32.17 -14.63
C ALA A 212 1.05 -31.40 -13.47
N LEU A 213 1.47 -30.15 -13.26
CA LEU A 213 0.84 -29.27 -12.29
C LEU A 213 -0.65 -29.08 -12.63
N LEU A 214 -1.51 -29.22 -11.63
CA LEU A 214 -2.96 -29.03 -11.78
C LEU A 214 -3.26 -27.61 -12.29
N PRO A 215 -4.20 -27.43 -13.24
CA PRO A 215 -4.57 -26.12 -13.77
C PRO A 215 -4.99 -25.11 -12.70
N GLU A 216 -5.68 -25.56 -11.64
CA GLU A 216 -6.14 -24.72 -10.55
C GLU A 216 -4.95 -24.20 -9.71
N LEU A 217 -3.98 -25.08 -9.41
CA LEU A 217 -2.75 -24.69 -8.73
C LEU A 217 -1.88 -23.78 -9.60
N LEU A 218 -1.80 -24.05 -10.90
CA LEU A 218 -1.10 -23.20 -11.86
C LEU A 218 -1.73 -21.80 -11.94
N SER A 219 -3.07 -21.73 -11.99
CA SER A 219 -3.81 -20.47 -12.02
C SER A 219 -3.57 -19.67 -10.73
N ALA A 220 -3.61 -20.31 -9.56
CA ALA A 220 -3.28 -19.68 -8.28
C ALA A 220 -1.83 -19.17 -8.26
N TRP A 221 -0.90 -19.91 -8.87
CA TRP A 221 0.51 -19.53 -8.95
C TRP A 221 0.74 -18.32 -9.87
N GLN A 222 0.12 -18.28 -11.05
CA GLN A 222 0.27 -17.18 -12.02
C GLN A 222 -0.46 -15.91 -11.58
N ASN A 223 -1.57 -16.07 -10.86
CA ASN A 223 -2.38 -14.98 -10.32
C ASN A 223 -2.13 -14.78 -8.81
N TRP A 224 -0.88 -14.97 -8.37
CA TRP A 224 -0.54 -15.09 -6.96
C TRP A 224 -1.05 -13.94 -6.10
N GLU A 225 -0.90 -12.68 -6.51
CA GLU A 225 -1.33 -11.54 -5.67
C GLU A 225 -2.85 -11.52 -5.44
N LEU A 226 -3.65 -11.92 -6.43
CA LEU A 226 -5.11 -12.02 -6.30
C LEU A 226 -5.50 -13.18 -5.37
N PHE A 227 -4.92 -14.35 -5.63
CA PHE A 227 -5.18 -15.54 -4.81
C PHE A 227 -4.72 -15.35 -3.36
N LYS A 228 -3.54 -14.74 -3.16
CA LYS A 228 -2.96 -14.44 -1.85
C LYS A 228 -3.85 -13.49 -1.05
N HIS A 229 -4.37 -12.44 -1.67
CA HIS A 229 -5.27 -11.51 -0.99
C HIS A 229 -6.49 -12.25 -0.40
N ASP A 230 -7.18 -13.03 -1.23
CA ASP A 230 -8.33 -13.82 -0.81
C ASP A 230 -7.98 -14.84 0.28
N ALA A 231 -6.84 -15.51 0.14
CA ALA A 231 -6.37 -16.48 1.12
C ALA A 231 -5.89 -15.83 2.43
N GLU A 232 -5.42 -14.58 2.43
CA GLU A 232 -5.09 -13.83 3.64
C GLU A 232 -6.37 -13.35 4.37
N VAL A 233 -7.40 -12.96 3.63
CA VAL A 233 -8.72 -12.59 4.18
C VAL A 233 -9.43 -13.80 4.82
N ALA A 234 -9.18 -15.01 4.32
CA ALA A 234 -9.71 -16.25 4.88
C ALA A 234 -9.12 -16.63 6.25
N CYS A 235 -8.05 -15.96 6.71
CA CYS A 235 -7.48 -16.19 8.03
C CYS A 235 -8.50 -15.78 9.13
N PRO A 236 -8.95 -16.71 10.01
CA PRO A 236 -10.05 -16.44 10.94
C PRO A 236 -9.77 -15.34 11.96
N TRP A 237 -8.50 -15.15 12.31
CA TRP A 237 -8.04 -14.15 13.27
C TRP A 237 -7.37 -12.95 12.61
N HIS A 238 -7.44 -12.82 11.28
CA HIS A 238 -6.97 -11.61 10.61
C HIS A 238 -7.81 -10.42 11.05
N ALA A 239 -7.15 -9.32 11.41
CA ALA A 239 -7.83 -8.11 11.86
C ALA A 239 -8.65 -7.54 10.70
N LYS A 240 -9.97 -7.77 10.70
CA LYS A 240 -10.87 -7.18 9.70
C LYS A 240 -10.89 -5.65 9.88
N PRO A 241 -10.78 -4.86 8.81
CA PRO A 241 -11.05 -3.42 8.90
C PRO A 241 -12.47 -3.23 9.45
N LYS A 242 -12.63 -2.32 10.42
CA LYS A 242 -13.93 -1.98 10.98
C LYS A 242 -14.79 -1.38 9.87
N THR A 243 -15.64 -2.19 9.24
CA THR A 243 -16.73 -1.70 8.42
C THR A 243 -17.71 -0.96 9.33
N SER A 244 -17.97 0.31 9.01
CA SER A 244 -19.03 1.08 9.65
C SER A 244 -20.37 0.36 9.41
N THR A 245 -20.95 -0.17 10.47
CA THR A 245 -22.32 -0.71 10.46
C THR A 245 -23.27 0.47 10.21
N GLN A 246 -23.66 0.70 8.96
CA GLN A 246 -24.82 1.53 8.68
C GLN A 246 -26.04 0.77 9.21
N SER A 247 -26.74 1.35 10.18
CA SER A 247 -27.97 0.82 10.73
C SER A 247 -29.02 0.67 9.63
N LYS A 248 -29.60 -0.52 9.49
CA LYS A 248 -30.80 -0.75 8.68
C LYS A 248 -31.93 0.13 9.23
N THR A 249 -32.34 1.16 8.48
CA THR A 249 -33.65 1.78 8.66
C THR A 249 -34.72 0.78 8.25
N SER A 250 -35.58 0.38 9.19
CA SER A 250 -36.80 -0.38 8.91
C SER A 250 -37.73 0.43 7.99
N PRO A 251 -38.40 -0.19 6.98
CA PRO A 251 -39.36 0.52 6.16
C PRO A 251 -40.58 0.91 6.97
N ALA A 252 -41.12 2.11 6.67
CA ALA A 252 -42.40 2.57 7.18
C ALA A 252 -43.53 1.60 6.77
N THR A 253 -44.36 1.24 7.75
CA THR A 253 -45.60 0.49 7.59
C THR A 253 -46.60 1.27 6.74
N GLY A 254 -47.02 0.73 5.58
CA GLY A 254 -48.18 1.25 4.84
C GLY A 254 -48.21 1.09 3.31
N ALA A 255 -47.13 0.67 2.65
CA ALA A 255 -47.12 0.49 1.19
C ALA A 255 -47.28 -0.99 0.80
N SER A 256 -48.15 -1.29 -0.17
CA SER A 256 -48.25 -2.61 -0.78
C SER A 256 -46.90 -3.00 -1.41
N PRO A 257 -46.37 -4.21 -1.17
CA PRO A 257 -45.02 -4.56 -1.58
C PRO A 257 -44.91 -4.58 -3.11
N THR A 258 -43.84 -3.97 -3.62
CA THR A 258 -43.57 -3.89 -5.06
C THR A 258 -43.30 -5.28 -5.66
N VAL A 259 -43.39 -5.42 -6.99
CA VAL A 259 -43.08 -6.68 -7.69
C VAL A 259 -41.69 -7.20 -7.33
N ILE A 260 -40.70 -6.30 -7.20
CA ILE A 260 -39.32 -6.64 -6.84
C ILE A 260 -39.23 -7.19 -5.41
N GLU A 261 -39.93 -6.57 -4.45
CA GLU A 261 -39.97 -7.04 -3.07
C GLU A 261 -40.65 -8.40 -2.93
N GLN A 262 -41.71 -8.65 -3.70
CA GLN A 262 -42.37 -9.95 -3.74
C GLN A 262 -41.48 -11.02 -4.39
N PHE A 263 -40.78 -10.67 -5.46
CA PHE A 263 -39.82 -11.57 -6.12
C PHE A 263 -38.67 -11.95 -5.17
N ASN A 264 -38.08 -10.96 -4.48
CA ASN A 264 -37.02 -11.19 -3.49
C ASN A 264 -37.47 -12.04 -2.29
N ARG A 265 -38.77 -12.12 -1.99
CA ARG A 265 -39.31 -13.02 -0.94
C ARG A 265 -39.59 -14.43 -1.45
N ALA A 266 -39.85 -14.58 -2.74
CA ALA A 266 -40.25 -15.85 -3.35
C ALA A 266 -39.07 -16.66 -3.92
N HIS A 267 -37.93 -16.02 -4.17
CA HIS A 267 -36.77 -16.63 -4.81
C HIS A 267 -35.51 -16.50 -3.95
N ASP A 268 -34.72 -17.58 -3.87
CA ASP A 268 -33.42 -17.59 -3.23
C ASP A 268 -32.29 -17.47 -4.27
N VAL A 269 -31.18 -16.84 -3.85
CA VAL A 269 -30.06 -16.54 -4.75
C VAL A 269 -29.27 -17.78 -5.16
N GLU A 270 -29.23 -18.84 -4.35
CA GLU A 270 -28.47 -20.06 -4.65
C GLU A 270 -29.15 -20.88 -5.76
N SER A 271 -30.47 -20.98 -5.73
CA SER A 271 -31.27 -21.57 -6.81
C SER A 271 -31.09 -20.81 -8.12
N LEU A 272 -31.09 -19.47 -8.09
CA LEU A 272 -30.88 -18.65 -9.28
C LEU A 272 -29.48 -18.81 -9.86
N LEU A 273 -28.44 -18.87 -9.03
CA LEU A 273 -27.07 -19.14 -9.47
C LEU A 273 -26.95 -20.52 -10.12
N SER A 274 -27.49 -21.56 -9.46
CA SER A 274 -27.47 -22.93 -9.97
C SER A 274 -28.19 -23.05 -11.31
N ALA A 275 -29.37 -22.41 -11.44
CA ALA A 275 -30.15 -22.40 -12.68
C ALA A 275 -29.41 -21.72 -13.84
N ASN A 276 -28.50 -20.80 -13.54
CA ASN A 276 -27.70 -20.06 -14.51
C ASN A 276 -26.27 -20.63 -14.67
N GLY A 277 -26.04 -21.87 -14.25
CA GLY A 277 -24.81 -22.62 -14.55
C GLY A 277 -23.62 -22.33 -13.64
N TYR A 278 -23.82 -21.62 -12.52
CA TYR A 278 -22.77 -21.45 -11.52
C TYR A 278 -22.59 -22.76 -10.74
N THR A 279 -21.34 -23.17 -10.57
CA THR A 279 -21.01 -24.35 -9.77
C THR A 279 -20.54 -23.94 -8.38
N ARG A 280 -20.99 -24.65 -7.36
CA ARG A 280 -20.59 -24.39 -5.98
C ARG A 280 -19.26 -25.08 -5.66
N HIS A 281 -18.29 -24.31 -5.15
CA HIS A 281 -16.99 -24.78 -4.70
C HIS A 281 -16.79 -24.31 -3.25
N GLY A 282 -17.10 -25.18 -2.28
CA GLY A 282 -17.11 -24.81 -0.85
C GLY A 282 -18.17 -23.76 -0.52
N GLN A 283 -17.74 -22.65 0.08
CA GLN A 283 -18.61 -21.48 0.38
C GLN A 283 -18.71 -20.46 -0.77
N ARG A 284 -17.95 -20.65 -1.85
CA ARG A 284 -17.94 -19.76 -3.01
C ARG A 284 -18.55 -20.43 -4.24
N TRP A 285 -18.86 -19.62 -5.23
CA TRP A 285 -19.42 -20.05 -6.51
C TRP A 285 -18.49 -19.65 -7.65
N LEU A 286 -18.36 -20.55 -8.62
CA LEU A 286 -17.60 -20.35 -9.84
C LEU A 286 -18.55 -19.89 -10.95
N CYS A 287 -18.22 -18.76 -11.56
CA CYS A 287 -18.92 -18.26 -12.74
C CYS A 287 -18.64 -19.18 -13.94
N PRO A 288 -19.67 -19.60 -14.70
CA PRO A 288 -19.47 -20.50 -15.85
C PRO A 288 -18.59 -19.90 -16.96
N GLN A 289 -18.48 -18.57 -17.05
CA GLN A 289 -17.58 -17.88 -17.99
C GLN A 289 -16.23 -17.46 -17.37
N SER A 290 -15.87 -17.98 -16.19
CA SER A 290 -14.62 -17.63 -15.52
C SER A 290 -13.41 -18.00 -16.37
N SER A 291 -12.65 -17.00 -16.82
CA SER A 291 -11.39 -17.19 -17.56
C SER A 291 -10.24 -17.66 -16.66
N THR A 292 -10.34 -17.44 -15.36
CA THR A 292 -9.31 -17.80 -14.36
C THR A 292 -9.54 -19.17 -13.73
N GLY A 293 -10.74 -19.75 -13.87
CA GLY A 293 -11.14 -21.02 -13.22
C GLY A 293 -11.29 -20.94 -11.70
N LEU A 294 -11.04 -19.78 -11.10
CA LEU A 294 -11.15 -19.53 -9.66
C LEU A 294 -12.61 -19.19 -9.27
N PRO A 295 -13.14 -19.72 -8.15
CA PRO A 295 -14.43 -19.30 -7.58
C PRO A 295 -14.28 -17.94 -6.88
N GLY A 296 -15.08 -16.95 -7.31
CA GLY A 296 -15.04 -15.60 -6.73
C GLY A 296 -16.41 -14.98 -6.56
N VAL A 297 -17.47 -15.78 -6.57
CA VAL A 297 -18.81 -15.34 -6.17
C VAL A 297 -19.05 -15.77 -4.73
N SER A 298 -19.44 -14.83 -3.88
CA SER A 298 -19.75 -15.05 -2.46
C SER A 298 -21.18 -14.66 -2.15
N ILE A 299 -21.79 -15.35 -1.18
CA ILE A 299 -23.14 -15.05 -0.71
C ILE A 299 -23.05 -14.59 0.75
N THR A 300 -23.65 -13.45 1.06
CA THR A 300 -23.75 -12.93 2.44
C THR A 300 -25.13 -12.30 2.62
N ASP A 301 -25.84 -12.68 3.69
CA ASP A 301 -27.20 -12.21 3.99
C ASP A 301 -28.20 -12.34 2.82
N GLY A 302 -28.12 -13.44 2.06
CA GLY A 302 -28.99 -13.69 0.91
C GLY A 302 -28.71 -12.80 -0.31
N LYS A 303 -27.54 -12.15 -0.36
CA LYS A 303 -27.08 -11.34 -1.50
C LYS A 303 -25.77 -11.88 -2.06
N VAL A 304 -25.61 -11.73 -3.37
CA VAL A 304 -24.50 -12.24 -4.16
C VAL A 304 -23.52 -11.13 -4.51
N TYR A 305 -22.24 -11.32 -4.20
CA TYR A 305 -21.16 -10.45 -4.63
C TYR A 305 -20.17 -11.24 -5.48
N SER A 306 -19.80 -10.71 -6.65
CA SER A 306 -18.79 -11.33 -7.52
C SER A 306 -17.53 -10.46 -7.60
N HIS A 307 -16.38 -11.11 -7.41
CA HIS A 307 -15.05 -10.52 -7.49
C HIS A 307 -14.42 -10.63 -8.90
N HIS A 308 -15.11 -11.24 -9.87
CA HIS A 308 -14.57 -11.50 -11.21
C HIS A 308 -15.19 -10.60 -12.27
N GLY A 309 -14.43 -9.66 -12.83
CA GLY A 309 -14.96 -8.68 -13.80
C GLY A 309 -15.58 -9.23 -15.10
N ALA A 310 -15.42 -10.52 -15.41
CA ALA A 310 -16.10 -11.18 -16.54
C ALA A 310 -17.50 -11.72 -16.18
N ASP A 311 -17.81 -11.82 -14.89
CA ASP A 311 -19.10 -12.25 -14.36
C ASP A 311 -20.10 -11.07 -14.44
N PRO A 312 -21.30 -11.25 -15.03
CA PRO A 312 -22.33 -10.21 -15.04
C PRO A 312 -22.74 -9.69 -13.66
N LEU A 313 -22.52 -10.46 -12.59
CA LEU A 313 -22.76 -10.09 -11.19
C LEU A 313 -21.63 -9.26 -10.58
N ALA A 314 -20.47 -9.14 -11.23
CA ALA A 314 -19.33 -8.35 -10.76
C ALA A 314 -19.47 -6.86 -11.09
N ASN A 315 -20.58 -6.30 -10.65
CA ASN A 315 -20.95 -4.90 -10.85
C ASN A 315 -20.55 -3.99 -9.68
N GLY A 316 -19.73 -4.47 -8.75
CA GLY A 316 -19.30 -3.75 -7.56
C GLY A 316 -20.34 -3.65 -6.45
N HIS A 317 -21.45 -4.39 -6.54
CA HIS A 317 -22.53 -4.39 -5.56
C HIS A 317 -22.88 -5.80 -5.07
N GLN A 318 -23.52 -5.87 -3.89
CA GLN A 318 -24.21 -7.07 -3.43
C GLN A 318 -25.59 -7.14 -4.09
N ASN A 319 -25.78 -8.13 -4.96
CA ASN A 319 -26.98 -8.36 -5.75
C ASN A 319 -28.00 -9.19 -4.95
N ASP A 320 -29.23 -8.71 -4.79
CA ASP A 320 -30.33 -9.52 -4.26
C ASP A 320 -30.90 -10.48 -5.34
N ALA A 321 -31.88 -11.31 -4.99
CA ALA A 321 -32.43 -12.31 -5.90
C ALA A 321 -32.98 -11.70 -7.20
N PHE A 322 -33.67 -10.57 -7.13
CA PHE A 322 -34.18 -9.87 -8.30
C PHE A 322 -33.05 -9.28 -9.15
N ALA A 323 -32.00 -8.72 -8.53
CA ALA A 323 -30.82 -8.25 -9.27
C ALA A 323 -30.10 -9.40 -9.99
N VAL A 324 -29.95 -10.56 -9.34
CA VAL A 324 -29.37 -11.76 -9.97
C VAL A 324 -30.23 -12.22 -11.15
N TYR A 325 -31.56 -12.35 -10.96
CA TYR A 325 -32.51 -12.68 -12.01
C TYR A 325 -32.46 -11.68 -13.19
N CYS A 326 -32.41 -10.39 -12.88
CA CYS A 326 -32.35 -9.34 -13.89
C CYS A 326 -31.04 -9.38 -14.69
N LEU A 327 -29.90 -9.59 -14.03
CA LEU A 327 -28.59 -9.59 -14.66
C LEU A 327 -28.34 -10.84 -15.50
N LEU A 328 -28.70 -12.01 -14.98
CA LEU A 328 -28.41 -13.29 -15.63
C LEU A 328 -29.45 -13.66 -16.70
N GLU A 329 -30.74 -13.45 -16.43
CA GLU A 329 -31.82 -13.92 -17.33
C GLU A 329 -32.39 -12.83 -18.24
N HIS A 330 -32.14 -11.56 -17.93
CA HIS A 330 -32.68 -10.42 -18.70
C HIS A 330 -31.62 -9.41 -19.14
N GLU A 331 -30.33 -9.77 -19.08
CA GLU A 331 -29.20 -8.94 -19.54
C GLU A 331 -29.19 -7.53 -18.89
N GLY A 332 -29.62 -7.44 -17.62
CA GLY A 332 -29.75 -6.18 -16.88
C GLY A 332 -30.95 -5.32 -17.28
N ASN A 333 -31.85 -5.80 -18.16
CA ASN A 333 -33.03 -5.06 -18.59
C ASN A 333 -34.14 -5.10 -17.52
N VAL A 334 -34.12 -4.11 -16.62
CA VAL A 334 -35.06 -4.01 -15.50
C VAL A 334 -36.53 -3.99 -15.96
N LYS A 335 -36.87 -3.37 -17.10
CA LYS A 335 -38.26 -3.34 -17.59
C LYS A 335 -38.74 -4.73 -18.01
N LYS A 336 -37.89 -5.51 -18.69
CA LYS A 336 -38.20 -6.90 -19.06
C LYS A 336 -38.26 -7.78 -17.81
N ALA A 337 -37.30 -7.66 -16.90
CA ALA A 337 -37.25 -8.42 -15.66
C ALA A 337 -38.45 -8.16 -14.76
N VAL A 338 -38.87 -6.90 -14.56
CA VAL A 338 -40.07 -6.56 -13.76
C VAL A 338 -41.34 -7.11 -14.41
N LYS A 339 -41.46 -7.04 -15.75
CA LYS A 339 -42.62 -7.59 -16.47
C LYS A 339 -42.68 -9.11 -16.35
N ALA A 340 -41.54 -9.80 -16.51
CA ALA A 340 -41.43 -11.24 -16.38
C ALA A 340 -41.66 -11.70 -14.93
N ALA A 341 -41.10 -11.00 -13.94
CA ALA A 341 -41.34 -11.25 -12.52
C ALA A 341 -42.81 -11.05 -12.14
N ALA A 342 -43.47 -10.00 -12.65
CA ALA A 342 -44.90 -9.78 -12.43
C ALA A 342 -45.75 -10.94 -13.01
N GLN A 343 -45.37 -11.47 -14.17
CA GLN A 343 -46.02 -12.64 -14.75
C GLN A 343 -45.77 -13.92 -13.94
N LEU A 344 -44.53 -14.17 -13.49
CA LEU A 344 -44.16 -15.29 -12.63
C LEU A 344 -44.90 -15.27 -11.28
N LEU A 345 -45.13 -14.07 -10.73
CA LEU A 345 -45.83 -13.85 -9.46
C LEU A 345 -47.36 -13.73 -9.63
N GLY A 346 -47.90 -13.85 -10.84
CA GLY A 346 -49.34 -13.80 -11.10
C GLY A 346 -49.99 -12.41 -10.97
N LEU A 347 -49.19 -11.32 -11.05
CA LEU A 347 -49.63 -9.94 -10.93
C LEU A 347 -49.99 -9.36 -12.31
N THR A 348 -51.27 -9.13 -12.59
CA THR A 348 -51.74 -8.48 -13.84
C THR A 348 -51.83 -6.95 -13.67
N ALA A 349 -51.35 -6.18 -14.65
CA ALA A 349 -51.19 -4.72 -14.57
C ALA A 349 -52.45 -3.93 -15.00
N PRO A 350 -52.76 -2.78 -14.36
CA PRO A 350 -53.63 -1.76 -14.96
C PRO A 350 -52.84 -0.78 -15.85
N ALA A 351 -53.52 -0.24 -16.87
CA ALA A 351 -52.99 0.66 -17.89
C ALA A 351 -52.57 2.04 -17.35
N PHE A 352 -51.43 2.55 -17.81
CA PHE A 352 -50.96 3.91 -17.54
C PHE A 352 -51.55 4.91 -18.55
N THR A 353 -52.21 5.96 -18.05
CA THR A 353 -52.61 7.15 -18.80
C THR A 353 -51.63 8.31 -18.55
N ASN A 354 -51.31 9.03 -19.62
CA ASN A 354 -50.48 10.23 -19.62
C ASN A 354 -51.25 11.44 -19.08
N SER A 355 -50.61 12.26 -18.25
CA SER A 355 -50.88 13.71 -18.23
C SER A 355 -49.65 14.47 -17.72
N GLY A 356 -49.29 15.55 -18.42
CA GLY A 356 -48.25 16.49 -18.01
C GLY A 356 -48.86 17.81 -17.52
N LYS A 357 -48.02 18.65 -16.87
CA LYS A 357 -47.93 20.11 -17.07
C LYS A 357 -46.80 20.75 -16.25
N SER A 358 -45.78 21.22 -16.97
CA SER A 358 -45.15 22.57 -16.97
C SER A 358 -45.12 23.46 -15.71
N ALA A 359 -43.92 24.00 -15.42
CA ALA A 359 -43.70 25.42 -15.16
C ALA A 359 -42.41 25.93 -15.87
N LYS A 360 -42.52 27.07 -16.59
CA LYS A 360 -41.47 27.88 -17.28
C LYS A 360 -41.06 29.04 -16.32
N LYS A 361 -39.96 29.82 -16.42
CA LYS A 361 -38.99 30.23 -17.47
C LYS A 361 -37.89 31.10 -16.80
N VAL A 362 -36.67 31.21 -17.37
CA VAL A 362 -36.06 32.46 -17.94
C VAL A 362 -35.03 32.03 -19.00
N ALA A 363 -34.87 32.82 -20.06
CA ALA A 363 -34.26 32.47 -21.34
C ALA A 363 -32.95 33.22 -21.62
N GLU A 364 -32.05 32.57 -22.36
CA GLU A 364 -31.27 33.21 -23.43
C GLU A 364 -31.47 32.38 -24.71
N SER A 365 -32.01 33.02 -25.75
CA SER A 365 -32.37 32.39 -27.01
C SER A 365 -31.24 32.49 -28.02
N SER A 366 -30.41 31.47 -28.04
CA SER A 366 -30.02 30.82 -29.29
C SER A 366 -30.78 29.49 -29.29
N ASP A 367 -31.55 29.18 -30.34
CA ASP A 367 -32.13 27.85 -30.46
C ASP A 367 -30.99 26.87 -30.76
N TRP A 368 -30.23 26.52 -29.72
CA TRP A 368 -29.02 25.70 -29.81
C TRP A 368 -29.30 24.35 -30.47
N LYS A 369 -30.55 23.88 -30.44
CA LYS A 369 -31.00 22.69 -31.17
C LYS A 369 -30.85 22.84 -32.69
N LYS A 370 -30.87 24.06 -33.24
CA LYS A 370 -30.55 24.34 -34.65
C LYS A 370 -29.06 24.16 -34.96
N SER A 371 -28.20 24.21 -33.95
CA SER A 371 -26.76 23.96 -34.10
C SER A 371 -26.41 22.47 -34.07
N LEU A 372 -27.38 21.59 -33.77
CA LEU A 372 -27.20 20.15 -33.83
C LEU A 372 -27.06 19.68 -35.29
N ARG A 373 -26.00 18.92 -35.56
CA ARG A 373 -25.71 18.37 -36.89
C ARG A 373 -26.60 17.17 -37.18
N ARG A 374 -27.20 17.16 -38.37
CA ARG A 374 -28.12 16.10 -38.81
C ARG A 374 -27.63 15.40 -40.08
N THR A 375 -28.07 14.17 -40.27
CA THR A 375 -27.95 13.45 -41.54
C THR A 375 -28.92 14.03 -42.57
N GLU A 376 -28.81 13.62 -43.83
CA GLU A 376 -29.76 14.01 -44.88
C GLU A 376 -31.20 13.56 -44.54
N GLU A 377 -31.33 12.44 -43.82
CA GLU A 377 -32.59 11.87 -43.32
C GLU A 377 -33.14 12.61 -42.08
N GLY A 378 -32.44 13.65 -41.59
CA GLY A 378 -32.87 14.46 -40.45
C GLY A 378 -32.51 13.91 -39.06
N SER A 379 -31.94 12.70 -38.98
CA SER A 379 -31.44 12.09 -37.72
C SER A 379 -30.20 12.81 -37.19
N LEU A 380 -29.96 12.79 -35.88
CA LEU A 380 -28.74 13.39 -35.31
C LEU A 380 -27.50 12.59 -35.72
N ARG A 381 -26.44 13.27 -36.18
CA ARG A 381 -25.16 12.63 -36.44
C ARG A 381 -24.52 12.16 -35.13
N ALA A 382 -24.01 10.92 -35.10
CA ALA A 382 -23.31 10.33 -33.97
C ALA A 382 -21.89 10.92 -33.80
N GLU A 383 -21.82 12.19 -33.45
CA GLU A 383 -20.57 12.96 -33.32
C GLU A 383 -20.43 13.56 -31.91
N LEU A 384 -19.17 13.75 -31.47
CA LEU A 384 -18.84 14.41 -30.20
C LEU A 384 -19.49 15.79 -30.06
N SER A 385 -19.52 16.57 -31.15
CA SER A 385 -20.09 17.93 -31.21
C SER A 385 -21.56 17.97 -30.76
N ASN A 386 -22.36 16.99 -31.18
CA ASN A 386 -23.77 16.89 -30.80
C ASN A 386 -23.92 16.49 -29.33
N ALA A 387 -23.12 15.52 -28.85
CA ALA A 387 -23.13 15.13 -27.44
C ALA A 387 -22.74 16.30 -26.52
N TYR A 388 -21.69 17.05 -26.88
CA TYR A 388 -21.28 18.26 -26.18
C TYR A 388 -22.40 19.30 -26.12
N LEU A 389 -23.00 19.66 -27.26
CA LEU A 389 -24.09 20.64 -27.29
C LEU A 389 -25.29 20.21 -26.45
N ILE A 390 -25.64 18.92 -26.48
CA ILE A 390 -26.72 18.36 -25.67
C ILE A 390 -26.39 18.47 -24.19
N LEU A 391 -25.24 17.94 -23.74
CA LEU A 391 -24.88 18.01 -22.32
C LEU A 391 -24.72 19.45 -21.82
N LYS A 392 -24.26 20.37 -22.69
CA LYS A 392 -24.08 21.78 -22.35
C LYS A 392 -25.38 22.55 -22.18
N HIS A 393 -26.41 22.23 -22.97
CA HIS A 393 -27.62 23.06 -23.07
C HIS A 393 -28.94 22.36 -22.74
N ALA A 394 -28.95 21.04 -22.58
CA ALA A 394 -30.12 20.31 -22.10
C ALA A 394 -30.49 20.80 -20.69
N PRO A 395 -31.76 21.19 -20.44
CA PRO A 395 -32.20 21.67 -19.13
C PRO A 395 -31.87 20.71 -17.97
N GLU A 396 -31.94 19.40 -18.24
CA GLU A 396 -31.72 18.33 -17.26
C GLU A 396 -30.25 18.18 -16.84
N TRP A 397 -29.31 18.69 -17.66
CA TRP A 397 -27.88 18.65 -17.38
C TRP A 397 -27.32 19.97 -16.81
N GLN A 398 -28.16 21.01 -16.67
CA GLN A 398 -27.71 22.32 -16.21
C GLN A 398 -27.19 22.30 -14.77
N GLY A 399 -25.90 22.64 -14.64
CA GLY A 399 -25.19 22.64 -13.36
C GLY A 399 -24.97 21.25 -12.77
N VAL A 400 -25.06 20.19 -13.58
CA VAL A 400 -24.69 18.83 -13.17
C VAL A 400 -23.17 18.68 -13.21
N LEU A 401 -22.53 19.04 -14.33
CA LEU A 401 -21.10 18.79 -14.57
C LEU A 401 -20.27 20.03 -14.24
N ALA A 402 -19.22 19.83 -13.44
CA ALA A 402 -18.22 20.84 -13.13
C ALA A 402 -16.83 20.21 -13.03
N TYR A 403 -15.79 20.98 -13.33
CA TYR A 403 -14.41 20.51 -13.19
C TYR A 403 -13.81 21.02 -11.89
N ASN A 404 -13.47 20.10 -11.00
CA ASN A 404 -12.82 20.41 -9.75
C ASN A 404 -11.32 20.60 -9.99
N GLU A 405 -10.85 21.84 -10.05
CA GLU A 405 -9.44 22.19 -10.29
C GLU A 405 -8.52 21.79 -9.12
N PHE A 406 -9.08 21.52 -7.95
CA PHE A 406 -8.32 21.10 -6.77
C PHE A 406 -8.00 19.61 -6.80
N ALA A 407 -9.00 18.78 -7.10
CA ALA A 407 -8.88 17.33 -7.24
C ALA A 407 -8.59 16.86 -8.67
N ASP A 408 -8.59 17.78 -9.65
CA ASP A 408 -8.29 17.57 -11.08
C ASP A 408 -9.15 16.49 -11.73
N ARG A 409 -10.45 16.55 -11.46
CA ARG A 409 -11.44 15.58 -11.94
C ARG A 409 -12.78 16.25 -12.20
N ILE A 410 -13.64 15.55 -12.95
CA ILE A 410 -15.04 15.95 -13.14
C ILE A 410 -15.83 15.59 -11.87
N GLU A 411 -16.66 16.51 -11.42
CA GLU A 411 -17.61 16.34 -10.32
C GLU A 411 -19.05 16.51 -10.85
N LYS A 412 -19.96 15.66 -10.35
CA LYS A 412 -21.40 15.78 -10.55
C LYS A 412 -21.99 16.55 -9.37
N LEU A 413 -22.19 17.85 -9.51
CA LEU A 413 -22.74 18.71 -8.45
C LEU A 413 -24.21 18.42 -8.13
N LYS A 414 -24.91 17.77 -9.05
CA LYS A 414 -26.28 17.28 -8.89
C LYS A 414 -26.38 15.86 -9.44
N PRO A 415 -27.37 15.06 -9.01
CA PRO A 415 -27.66 13.78 -9.65
C PRO A 415 -27.85 13.96 -11.17
N PRO A 416 -27.04 13.28 -12.03
CA PRO A 416 -27.24 13.34 -13.47
C PRO A 416 -28.58 12.69 -13.85
N PRO A 417 -29.22 13.12 -14.96
CA PRO A 417 -30.54 12.65 -15.39
C PRO A 417 -30.50 11.24 -16.01
N VAL A 418 -29.69 10.34 -15.46
CA VAL A 418 -29.48 8.95 -15.90
C VAL A 418 -30.04 7.99 -14.84
N TYR A 419 -30.23 6.71 -15.21
CA TYR A 419 -30.73 5.71 -14.26
C TYR A 419 -29.78 5.53 -13.06
N GLY A 420 -30.32 5.73 -11.85
CA GLY A 420 -29.55 5.68 -10.62
C GLY A 420 -28.44 6.74 -10.55
N GLY A 421 -28.68 7.93 -11.11
CA GLY A 421 -27.74 9.06 -11.03
C GLY A 421 -27.54 9.54 -9.59
N VAL A 422 -26.29 9.72 -9.20
CA VAL A 422 -25.88 10.28 -7.89
C VAL A 422 -24.83 11.37 -8.09
N SER A 423 -24.86 12.37 -7.21
CA SER A 423 -23.82 13.42 -7.15
C SER A 423 -22.48 12.88 -6.65
N GLY A 424 -21.41 13.66 -6.80
CA GLY A 424 -20.04 13.31 -6.43
C GLY A 424 -19.14 13.05 -7.64
N PRO A 425 -17.99 12.39 -7.46
CA PRO A 425 -17.00 12.22 -8.52
C PRO A 425 -17.59 11.52 -9.75
N TRP A 426 -17.21 11.99 -10.93
CA TRP A 426 -17.51 11.28 -12.17
C TRP A 426 -16.69 10.00 -12.26
N LEU A 427 -17.36 8.88 -12.45
CA LEU A 427 -16.78 7.54 -12.56
C LEU A 427 -16.95 7.02 -14.00
N ASP A 428 -16.20 5.98 -14.36
CA ASP A 428 -16.28 5.35 -15.69
C ASP A 428 -17.71 4.90 -16.04
N VAL A 429 -18.49 4.45 -15.04
CA VAL A 429 -19.89 4.06 -15.23
C VAL A 429 -20.78 5.24 -15.63
N ASP A 430 -20.46 6.47 -15.24
CA ASP A 430 -21.24 7.65 -15.60
C ASP A 430 -21.13 7.95 -17.09
N ALA A 431 -19.98 7.69 -17.72
CA ALA A 431 -19.82 7.80 -19.16
C ALA A 431 -20.74 6.81 -19.91
N SER A 432 -20.81 5.56 -19.44
CA SER A 432 -21.71 4.54 -19.99
C SER A 432 -23.18 4.88 -19.77
N LYS A 433 -23.57 5.34 -18.57
CA LYS A 433 -24.94 5.77 -18.28
C LYS A 433 -25.36 6.99 -19.11
N THR A 434 -24.45 7.94 -19.29
CA THR A 434 -24.67 9.13 -20.11
C THR A 434 -24.81 8.78 -21.59
N LEU A 435 -24.01 7.83 -22.08
CA LEU A 435 -24.17 7.28 -23.43
C LEU A 435 -25.57 6.70 -23.63
N VAL A 436 -26.04 5.86 -22.71
CA VAL A 436 -27.39 5.27 -22.77
C VAL A 436 -28.46 6.36 -22.75
N TRP A 437 -28.30 7.39 -21.92
CA TRP A 437 -29.23 8.52 -21.88
C TRP A 437 -29.26 9.30 -23.21
N LEU A 438 -28.11 9.58 -23.83
CA LEU A 438 -28.02 10.22 -25.14
C LEU A 438 -28.73 9.40 -26.22
N GLN A 439 -28.60 8.08 -26.18
CA GLN A 439 -29.28 7.17 -27.11
C GLN A 439 -30.80 7.16 -26.90
N LEU A 440 -31.26 7.03 -25.65
CA LEU A 440 -32.68 6.86 -25.35
C LEU A 440 -33.48 8.18 -25.40
N VAL A 441 -32.91 9.28 -24.93
CA VAL A 441 -33.62 10.57 -24.79
C VAL A 441 -33.43 11.44 -26.02
N TRP A 442 -32.24 11.40 -26.62
CA TRP A 442 -31.88 12.26 -27.75
C TRP A 442 -31.78 11.53 -29.09
N ASN A 443 -31.98 10.20 -29.11
CA ASN A 443 -31.79 9.37 -30.31
C ASN A 443 -30.40 9.56 -30.95
N LEU A 444 -29.39 9.83 -30.11
CA LEU A 444 -28.00 10.02 -30.53
C LEU A 444 -27.23 8.71 -30.35
N HIS A 445 -27.11 7.93 -31.42
CA HIS A 445 -26.49 6.60 -31.43
C HIS A 445 -24.96 6.63 -31.48
N LEU A 446 -24.33 7.24 -30.47
CA LEU A 446 -22.88 7.08 -30.24
C LEU A 446 -22.56 5.60 -29.96
N GLN A 447 -21.40 5.15 -30.44
CA GLN A 447 -20.98 3.74 -30.35
C GLN A 447 -20.11 3.44 -29.12
N ARG A 448 -19.47 4.45 -28.53
CA ARG A 448 -18.46 4.28 -27.46
C ARG A 448 -18.69 5.28 -26.35
N SER A 449 -18.60 4.83 -25.09
CA SER A 449 -18.80 5.65 -23.89
C SER A 449 -17.75 6.76 -23.76
N HIS A 450 -16.54 6.56 -24.29
CA HIS A 450 -15.49 7.58 -24.27
C HIS A 450 -15.91 8.90 -24.94
N LEU A 451 -16.79 8.88 -25.95
CA LEU A 451 -17.28 10.12 -26.57
C LEU A 451 -18.25 10.88 -25.64
N ALA A 452 -19.02 10.16 -24.81
CA ALA A 452 -19.85 10.78 -23.78
C ALA A 452 -18.98 11.33 -22.63
N GLU A 453 -17.92 10.63 -22.25
CA GLU A 453 -16.92 11.10 -21.30
C GLU A 453 -16.21 12.37 -21.79
N GLU A 454 -15.75 12.39 -23.05
CA GLU A 454 -15.09 13.53 -23.66
C GLU A 454 -16.04 14.74 -23.74
N ALA A 455 -17.31 14.53 -24.11
CA ALA A 455 -18.33 15.57 -24.06
C ALA A 455 -18.54 16.10 -22.64
N ALA A 456 -18.67 15.21 -21.65
CA ALA A 456 -18.84 15.59 -20.25
C ALA A 456 -17.64 16.39 -19.72
N ARG A 457 -16.42 15.99 -20.10
CA ARG A 457 -15.18 16.71 -19.76
C ARG A 457 -15.16 18.12 -20.33
N LEU A 458 -15.56 18.29 -21.60
CA LEU A 458 -15.63 19.60 -22.24
C LEU A 458 -16.66 20.51 -21.57
N VAL A 459 -17.83 19.98 -21.17
CA VAL A 459 -18.84 20.74 -20.43
C VAL A 459 -18.35 21.10 -19.03
N ALA A 460 -17.77 20.14 -18.31
CA ALA A 460 -17.22 20.36 -16.98
C ALA A 460 -16.11 21.42 -16.99
N TRP A 461 -15.27 21.44 -18.02
CA TRP A 461 -14.16 22.40 -18.15
C TRP A 461 -14.63 23.87 -18.26
N ASP A 462 -15.83 24.09 -18.81
CA ASP A 462 -16.44 25.43 -18.86
C ASP A 462 -16.93 25.88 -17.47
N ALA A 463 -17.19 24.94 -16.56
CA ALA A 463 -17.66 25.16 -15.19
C ALA A 463 -16.60 24.69 -14.17
N ARG A 464 -15.46 25.40 -14.14
CA ARG A 464 -14.36 25.11 -13.22
C ARG A 464 -14.55 25.74 -11.85
N PHE A 465 -14.20 24.99 -10.81
CA PHE A 465 -14.26 25.46 -9.44
C PHE A 465 -13.15 24.85 -8.58
N ASN A 466 -12.89 25.47 -7.43
CA ASN A 466 -12.02 24.93 -6.41
C ASN A 466 -12.80 24.92 -5.07
N PRO A 467 -13.15 23.73 -4.53
CA PRO A 467 -14.02 23.63 -3.36
C PRO A 467 -13.44 24.29 -2.11
N VAL A 468 -12.12 24.31 -1.96
CA VAL A 468 -11.45 24.94 -0.82
C VAL A 468 -11.55 26.45 -0.93
N ARG A 469 -11.29 27.03 -2.11
CA ARG A 469 -11.43 28.48 -2.33
C ARG A 469 -12.86 28.93 -2.09
N GLU A 470 -13.84 28.23 -2.65
CA GLU A 470 -15.26 28.55 -2.42
C GLU A 470 -15.68 28.43 -0.96
N TRP A 471 -15.08 27.51 -0.19
CA TRP A 471 -15.32 27.43 1.24
C TRP A 471 -14.66 28.59 1.99
N LEU A 472 -13.40 28.93 1.68
CA LEU A 472 -12.70 30.08 2.27
C LEU A 472 -13.43 31.40 1.98
N ASP A 473 -13.95 31.57 0.77
CA ASP A 473 -14.71 32.77 0.36
C ASP A 473 -16.07 32.89 1.08
N ARG A 474 -16.58 31.79 1.66
CA ARG A 474 -17.83 31.75 2.44
C ARG A 474 -17.63 31.86 3.95
N LEU A 475 -16.39 31.95 4.42
CA LEU A 475 -16.12 32.13 5.84
C LEU A 475 -16.67 33.47 6.34
N PRO A 476 -17.04 33.56 7.64
CA PRO A 476 -17.34 34.85 8.23
C PRO A 476 -16.10 35.76 8.20
N PRO A 477 -16.28 37.10 8.25
CA PRO A 477 -15.18 38.00 8.54
C PRO A 477 -14.50 37.62 9.86
N TRP A 478 -13.18 37.76 9.93
CA TRP A 478 -12.44 37.54 11.17
C TRP A 478 -12.98 38.43 12.29
N ASP A 479 -13.16 37.85 13.47
CA ASP A 479 -13.73 38.50 14.66
C ASP A 479 -12.72 39.29 15.51
N ASP A 480 -11.56 39.62 14.94
CA ASP A 480 -10.45 40.33 15.58
C ASP A 480 -9.87 39.64 16.83
N GLN A 481 -10.18 38.35 17.06
CA GLN A 481 -9.58 37.58 18.16
C GLN A 481 -8.39 36.74 17.66
N PRO A 482 -7.16 36.98 18.17
CA PRO A 482 -5.96 36.29 17.71
C PRO A 482 -5.82 34.90 18.36
N ARG A 483 -6.47 33.90 17.77
CA ARG A 483 -6.49 32.51 18.27
C ARG A 483 -5.31 31.69 17.75
N LEU A 484 -4.81 31.96 16.54
CA LEU A 484 -3.78 31.15 15.90
C LEU A 484 -2.43 31.18 16.64
N ALA A 485 -2.08 32.33 17.24
CA ALA A 485 -0.88 32.46 18.07
C ALA A 485 -0.94 31.60 19.35
N ALA A 486 -2.13 31.23 19.81
CA ALA A 486 -2.33 30.35 20.96
C ALA A 486 -2.77 28.94 20.55
N LEU A 487 -2.88 28.63 19.25
CA LEU A 487 -3.46 27.38 18.76
C LEU A 487 -2.71 26.16 19.31
N LEU A 488 -1.39 26.13 19.20
CA LEU A 488 -0.59 24.98 19.64
C LEU A 488 -0.64 24.78 21.16
N PRO A 489 -0.44 25.80 22.01
CA PRO A 489 -0.62 25.64 23.46
C PRO A 489 -2.05 25.24 23.86
N THR A 490 -3.06 25.86 23.25
CA THR A 490 -4.47 25.66 23.62
C THR A 490 -5.04 24.32 23.14
N VAL A 491 -4.65 23.84 21.96
CA VAL A 491 -5.14 22.55 21.45
C VAL A 491 -4.22 21.42 21.88
N PHE A 492 -2.91 21.60 21.74
CA PHE A 492 -1.94 20.52 21.85
C PHE A 492 -1.19 20.48 23.19
N GLY A 493 -1.35 21.48 24.06
CA GLY A 493 -0.68 21.55 25.36
C GLY A 493 0.84 21.76 25.24
N THR A 494 1.29 22.40 24.16
CA THR A 494 2.69 22.76 23.96
C THR A 494 3.08 23.91 24.88
N ASP A 495 4.38 24.13 25.05
CA ASP A 495 4.86 25.31 25.78
C ASP A 495 4.55 26.58 24.99
N ALA A 496 4.12 27.63 25.68
CA ALA A 496 3.79 28.91 25.06
C ALA A 496 5.07 29.75 24.89
N ASN A 497 5.54 29.89 23.65
CA ASN A 497 6.71 30.68 23.31
C ASN A 497 6.57 31.28 21.89
N ALA A 498 7.51 32.12 21.49
CA ALA A 498 7.48 32.78 20.18
C ALA A 498 7.49 31.79 19.00
N TYR A 499 8.12 30.62 19.17
CA TYR A 499 8.17 29.59 18.15
C TYR A 499 6.79 28.91 18.01
N THR A 500 6.19 28.38 19.07
CA THR A 500 4.88 27.72 19.01
C THR A 500 3.76 28.67 18.59
N ALA A 501 3.85 29.96 18.95
CA ALA A 501 2.93 30.98 18.47
C ALA A 501 3.02 31.18 16.96
N HIS A 502 4.24 31.34 16.43
CA HIS A 502 4.46 31.53 15.00
C HIS A 502 4.07 30.27 14.20
N ILE A 503 4.40 29.07 14.69
CA ILE A 503 4.05 27.81 13.99
C ILE A 503 2.53 27.61 13.92
N GLY A 504 1.79 27.98 14.98
CA GLY A 504 0.32 27.94 14.97
C GLY A 504 -0.30 28.79 13.86
N GLN A 505 0.24 29.98 13.63
CA GLN A 505 -0.17 30.86 12.52
C GLN A 505 0.30 30.34 11.16
N SER A 506 1.57 29.96 11.05
CA SER A 506 2.19 29.48 9.81
C SER A 506 1.50 28.26 9.23
N LEU A 507 0.99 27.36 10.07
CA LEU A 507 0.33 26.14 9.63
C LEU A 507 -0.85 26.43 8.69
N LEU A 508 -1.77 27.31 9.09
CA LEU A 508 -2.93 27.63 8.25
C LEU A 508 -2.59 28.66 7.17
N VAL A 509 -1.77 29.68 7.48
CA VAL A 509 -1.43 30.73 6.50
C VAL A 509 -0.67 30.14 5.30
N SER A 510 0.25 29.19 5.52
CA SER A 510 0.96 28.52 4.43
C SER A 510 0.05 27.62 3.59
N SER A 511 -0.98 27.00 4.20
CA SER A 511 -1.99 26.24 3.47
C SER A 511 -2.86 27.14 2.58
N ILE A 512 -3.34 28.27 3.11
CA ILE A 512 -4.04 29.31 2.33
C ILE A 512 -3.18 29.77 1.16
N ALA A 513 -1.88 30.02 1.40
CA ALA A 513 -0.95 30.41 0.35
C ALA A 513 -0.85 29.36 -0.76
N ARG A 514 -0.81 28.06 -0.42
CA ARG A 514 -0.79 26.95 -1.39
C ARG A 514 -2.08 26.87 -2.21
N ILE A 515 -3.22 27.22 -1.63
CA ILE A 515 -4.53 27.21 -2.31
C ILE A 515 -4.69 28.39 -3.27
N PHE A 516 -4.34 29.62 -2.85
CA PHE A 516 -4.48 30.81 -3.70
C PHE A 516 -3.30 31.05 -4.64
N LYS A 517 -2.10 30.54 -4.30
CA LYS A 517 -0.90 30.58 -5.16
C LYS A 517 -0.29 29.18 -5.27
N PRO A 518 -0.94 28.26 -6.02
CA PRO A 518 -0.44 26.91 -6.25
C PRO A 518 1.05 26.90 -6.63
N GLY A 519 1.82 26.07 -5.95
CA GLY A 519 3.27 25.99 -6.12
C GLY A 519 4.08 27.12 -5.47
N CYS A 520 3.52 27.93 -4.57
CA CYS A 520 4.31 28.76 -3.66
C CYS A 520 5.25 27.90 -2.81
N LYS A 521 6.32 28.47 -2.25
CA LYS A 521 7.25 27.71 -1.42
C LYS A 521 6.70 27.52 -0.02
N VAL A 522 6.78 26.29 0.46
CA VAL A 522 6.60 25.89 1.86
C VAL A 522 7.69 24.85 2.08
N ASP A 523 8.80 25.26 2.67
CA ASP A 523 10.04 24.46 2.73
C ASP A 523 10.13 23.64 4.03
N GLU A 524 9.16 23.84 4.93
CA GLU A 524 9.07 23.26 6.25
C GLU A 524 7.77 22.48 6.45
N MET A 525 7.82 21.50 7.36
CA MET A 525 6.72 20.64 7.77
C MET A 525 6.64 20.63 9.29
N VAL A 526 5.47 20.90 9.85
CA VAL A 526 5.20 20.75 11.29
C VAL A 526 5.19 19.26 11.63
N VAL A 527 5.87 18.87 12.71
CA VAL A 527 5.88 17.49 13.20
C VAL A 527 5.26 17.46 14.59
N LEU A 528 4.06 16.90 14.70
CA LEU A 528 3.36 16.70 15.97
C LEU A 528 3.84 15.40 16.61
N GLU A 529 4.60 15.53 17.69
CA GLU A 529 5.14 14.40 18.44
C GLU A 529 4.44 14.25 19.78
N GLY A 530 4.33 13.03 20.31
CA GLY A 530 3.76 12.81 21.63
C GLY A 530 3.16 11.41 21.75
N GLY A 531 2.54 11.10 22.89
CA GLY A 531 1.95 9.79 23.13
C GLY A 531 0.97 9.32 22.02
N GLN A 532 0.90 8.00 21.83
CA GLN A 532 -0.11 7.40 20.96
C GLN A 532 -1.51 7.62 21.53
N GLY A 533 -2.50 7.82 20.66
CA GLY A 533 -3.90 7.95 21.08
C GLY A 533 -4.29 9.31 21.67
N LEU A 534 -3.41 10.32 21.62
CA LEU A 534 -3.72 11.67 22.10
C LEU A 534 -4.73 12.44 21.24
N GLY A 535 -5.06 11.96 20.02
CA GLY A 535 -5.97 12.65 19.09
C GLY A 535 -5.30 13.64 18.13
N LYS A 536 -3.98 13.53 17.92
CA LYS A 536 -3.19 14.38 17.00
C LYS A 536 -3.80 14.45 15.60
N SER A 537 -3.90 13.29 14.93
CA SER A 537 -4.42 13.16 13.57
C SER A 537 -5.89 13.55 13.48
N THR A 538 -6.69 13.28 14.51
CA THR A 538 -8.09 13.74 14.59
C THR A 538 -8.18 15.26 14.64
N CYS A 539 -7.34 15.95 15.42
CA CYS A 539 -7.30 17.41 15.44
C CYS A 539 -6.90 17.97 14.07
N VAL A 540 -5.91 17.36 13.40
CA VAL A 540 -5.50 17.79 12.05
C VAL A 540 -6.64 17.58 11.05
N ALA A 541 -7.26 16.40 11.04
CA ALA A 541 -8.39 16.09 10.15
C ALA A 541 -9.58 17.03 10.38
N GLU A 542 -9.90 17.38 11.62
CA GLU A 542 -10.98 18.31 11.96
C GLU A 542 -10.61 19.76 11.58
N LEU A 543 -9.35 20.16 11.74
CA LEU A 543 -8.87 21.51 11.41
C LEU A 543 -8.97 21.78 9.91
N PHE A 544 -8.47 20.86 9.09
CA PHE A 544 -8.47 20.99 7.63
C PHE A 544 -9.78 20.52 6.98
N GLY A 545 -10.51 19.63 7.65
CA GLY A 545 -11.72 18.98 7.15
C GLY A 545 -11.41 17.63 6.50
N PHE A 546 -12.21 16.62 6.83
CA PHE A 546 -12.03 15.24 6.34
C PHE A 546 -12.01 15.12 4.81
N ASP A 547 -12.73 15.99 4.10
CA ASP A 547 -12.79 15.97 2.63
C ASP A 547 -11.47 16.39 1.95
N TRP A 548 -10.58 17.07 2.68
CA TRP A 548 -9.30 17.60 2.15
C TRP A 548 -8.10 17.22 3.01
N TYR A 549 -8.23 16.18 3.82
CA TYR A 549 -7.19 15.62 4.67
C TYR A 549 -6.83 14.22 4.16
N LEU A 550 -5.53 13.98 3.97
CA LEU A 550 -5.00 12.66 3.65
C LEU A 550 -4.03 12.22 4.74
N GLU A 551 -4.28 11.06 5.33
CA GLU A 551 -3.32 10.35 6.19
C GLU A 551 -2.59 9.29 5.37
N THR A 552 -1.27 9.21 5.54
CA THR A 552 -0.46 8.17 4.90
C THR A 552 0.72 7.78 5.78
N SER A 553 1.01 6.49 5.84
CA SER A 553 2.25 5.94 6.39
C SER A 553 3.26 5.58 5.29
N GLU A 554 2.97 5.92 4.04
CA GLU A 554 3.85 5.63 2.91
C GLU A 554 4.81 6.80 2.64
N PRO A 555 6.11 6.52 2.41
CA PRO A 555 7.04 7.56 2.03
C PRO A 555 6.80 8.03 0.58
N PRO A 556 7.11 9.31 0.24
CA PRO A 556 6.80 9.91 -1.06
C PRO A 556 7.78 9.50 -2.18
N THR A 557 7.89 8.18 -2.37
CA THR A 557 8.87 7.53 -3.25
C THR A 557 8.30 7.20 -4.62
N THR A 558 6.99 6.98 -4.71
CA THR A 558 6.31 6.54 -5.93
C THR A 558 5.59 7.70 -6.61
N LYS A 559 5.26 7.50 -7.88
CA LYS A 559 4.38 8.42 -8.62
C LYS A 559 2.96 8.42 -8.04
N ASP A 560 2.48 7.26 -7.60
CA ASP A 560 1.11 7.10 -7.09
C ASP A 560 0.89 7.93 -5.82
N PHE A 561 1.92 8.10 -4.98
CA PHE A 561 1.88 9.08 -3.88
C PHE A 561 1.45 10.47 -4.36
N TYR A 562 2.08 10.99 -5.42
CA TYR A 562 1.78 12.32 -5.95
C TYR A 562 0.42 12.42 -6.64
N VAL A 563 -0.13 11.29 -7.12
CA VAL A 563 -1.51 11.22 -7.61
C VAL A 563 -2.49 11.27 -6.44
N THR A 564 -2.21 10.53 -5.36
CA THR A 564 -3.09 10.44 -4.18
C THR A 564 -3.19 11.74 -3.39
N ILE A 565 -2.11 12.52 -3.29
CA ILE A 565 -2.16 13.81 -2.57
C ILE A 565 -3.02 14.87 -3.29
N GLN A 566 -3.35 14.66 -4.56
CA GLN A 566 -4.17 15.59 -5.34
C GLN A 566 -5.57 15.72 -4.73
N GLY A 567 -6.08 16.96 -4.60
CA GLY A 567 -7.36 17.23 -3.93
C GLY A 567 -7.31 17.27 -2.41
N ASN A 568 -6.12 17.31 -1.79
CA ASN A 568 -5.94 17.47 -0.34
C ASN A 568 -5.23 18.78 -0.01
N THR A 569 -5.64 19.44 1.08
CA THR A 569 -5.01 20.68 1.58
C THR A 569 -3.84 20.36 2.49
N VAL A 570 -3.92 19.23 3.19
CA VAL A 570 -2.90 18.71 4.09
C VAL A 570 -2.69 17.22 3.86
N VAL A 571 -1.44 16.81 3.90
CA VAL A 571 -1.04 15.40 3.87
C VAL A 571 -0.28 15.10 5.16
N GLU A 572 -0.89 14.31 6.03
CA GLU A 572 -0.26 13.79 7.23
C GLU A 572 0.59 12.56 6.89
N ILE A 573 1.89 12.66 7.15
CA ILE A 573 2.84 11.55 7.07
C ILE A 573 3.00 10.98 8.48
N GLY A 574 2.28 9.90 8.74
CA GLY A 574 2.33 9.16 10.00
C GLY A 574 3.51 8.19 10.07
N GLU A 575 3.77 7.70 11.28
CA GLU A 575 4.78 6.66 11.56
C GLU A 575 6.20 6.97 11.06
N MET A 576 6.60 8.25 11.03
CA MET A 576 7.90 8.68 10.52
C MET A 576 9.10 8.00 11.18
N GLN A 577 8.96 7.51 12.43
CA GLN A 577 10.00 6.75 13.13
C GLN A 577 10.33 5.40 12.47
N SER A 578 9.44 4.87 11.63
CA SER A 578 9.66 3.63 10.88
C SER A 578 10.43 3.84 9.58
N PHE A 579 10.60 5.10 9.15
CA PHE A 579 11.18 5.43 7.86
C PHE A 579 12.69 5.26 7.86
N SER A 580 13.23 4.73 6.77
CA SER A 580 14.67 4.68 6.57
C SER A 580 15.24 6.08 6.33
N LYS A 581 16.56 6.24 6.43
CA LYS A 581 17.23 7.50 6.06
C LYS A 581 16.94 7.91 4.60
N ALA A 582 16.73 6.95 3.70
CA ALA A 582 16.38 7.23 2.31
C ALA A 582 14.96 7.80 2.20
N ASP A 583 14.02 7.23 2.95
CA ASP A 583 12.62 7.68 2.98
C ASP A 583 12.51 9.10 3.54
N ILE A 584 13.19 9.39 4.65
CA ILE A 584 13.25 10.74 5.23
C ILE A 584 13.84 11.75 4.22
N ASN A 585 14.82 11.36 3.41
CA ASN A 585 15.33 12.23 2.35
C ASN A 585 14.30 12.47 1.24
N GLN A 586 13.46 11.48 0.90
CA GLN A 586 12.35 11.68 -0.03
C GLN A 586 11.28 12.60 0.56
N VAL A 587 10.97 12.49 1.85
CA VAL A 587 10.09 13.45 2.56
C VAL A 587 10.63 14.87 2.46
N LYS A 588 11.92 15.09 2.75
CA LYS A 588 12.57 16.41 2.59
C LYS A 588 12.47 16.95 1.18
N MET A 589 12.64 16.11 0.17
CA MET A 589 12.48 16.49 -1.23
C MET A 589 11.02 16.84 -1.54
N ALA A 590 10.08 16.04 -1.06
CA ALA A 590 8.66 16.25 -1.25
C ALA A 590 8.22 17.59 -0.65
N ILE A 591 8.62 17.94 0.58
CA ILE A 591 8.28 19.24 1.21
C ILE A 591 8.66 20.42 0.30
N THR A 592 9.91 20.45 -0.16
CA THR A 592 10.45 21.58 -0.96
C THR A 592 9.94 21.67 -2.41
N ARG A 593 9.25 20.63 -2.90
CA ARG A 593 8.73 20.63 -4.27
C ARG A 593 7.60 21.66 -4.42
N ARG A 594 7.63 22.36 -5.56
CA ARG A 594 6.64 23.36 -5.95
C ARG A 594 5.62 22.83 -6.95
N ASP A 595 6.00 21.82 -7.71
CA ASP A 595 5.25 21.29 -8.83
C ASP A 595 5.46 19.78 -8.90
N ASP A 596 4.36 19.06 -8.99
CA ASP A 596 4.33 17.61 -9.14
C ASP A 596 4.10 17.27 -10.60
N LYS A 597 5.12 16.69 -11.24
CA LYS A 597 5.06 16.32 -12.65
C LYS A 597 4.80 14.83 -12.79
N TYR A 598 3.60 14.46 -13.22
CA TYR A 598 3.25 13.08 -13.48
C TYR A 598 2.26 12.96 -14.65
N ARG A 599 2.12 11.75 -15.18
CA ARG A 599 1.11 11.39 -16.19
C ARG A 599 0.01 10.60 -15.49
N ALA A 600 -1.20 11.13 -15.33
CA ALA A 600 -2.30 10.32 -14.80
C ALA A 600 -2.48 9.03 -15.65
N PRO A 601 -2.96 7.90 -15.10
CA PRO A 601 -3.06 6.62 -15.82
C PRO A 601 -3.69 6.72 -17.23
N TYR A 602 -4.66 7.61 -17.42
CA TYR A 602 -5.40 7.83 -18.66
C TYR A 602 -4.93 9.04 -19.49
N ASP A 603 -3.94 9.79 -18.99
CA ASP A 603 -3.38 10.92 -19.72
C ASP A 603 -2.33 10.46 -20.73
N ARG A 604 -2.37 11.10 -21.92
CA ARG A 604 -1.40 10.86 -23.00
C ARG A 604 -0.03 11.45 -22.69
N HIS A 605 0.02 12.55 -21.94
CA HIS A 605 1.26 13.28 -21.64
C HIS A 605 1.34 13.58 -20.15
N ALA A 606 2.57 13.64 -19.62
CA ALA A 606 2.78 14.15 -18.28
C ALA A 606 2.34 15.62 -18.20
N ARG A 607 1.71 15.99 -17.08
CA ARG A 607 1.26 17.35 -16.78
C ARG A 607 1.96 17.88 -15.55
N SER A 608 1.99 19.20 -15.45
CA SER A 608 2.45 19.92 -14.28
C SER A 608 1.24 20.13 -13.36
N HIS A 609 1.40 19.76 -12.10
CA HIS A 609 0.43 19.95 -11.04
C HIS A 609 1.08 20.82 -9.95
N PRO A 610 0.96 22.16 -10.05
CA PRO A 610 1.47 23.07 -9.03
C PRO A 610 0.86 22.73 -7.66
N ARG A 611 1.71 22.49 -6.68
CA ARG A 611 1.25 21.88 -5.41
C ARG A 611 0.37 22.83 -4.61
N GLN A 612 -0.78 22.31 -4.19
CA GLN A 612 -1.80 22.99 -3.40
C GLN A 612 -1.91 22.46 -1.95
N CYS A 613 -1.16 21.41 -1.58
CA CYS A 613 -1.11 20.88 -0.23
C CYS A 613 0.12 21.34 0.55
N ILE A 614 0.03 21.24 1.89
CA ILE A 614 1.16 21.22 2.81
C ILE A 614 1.32 19.83 3.43
N PHE A 615 2.46 19.56 4.06
CA PHE A 615 2.69 18.32 4.80
C PHE A 615 2.68 18.57 6.30
N ILE A 616 2.23 17.58 7.07
CA ILE A 616 2.39 17.48 8.52
C ILE A 616 2.97 16.10 8.83
N GLY A 617 3.88 16.00 9.78
CA GLY A 617 4.36 14.73 10.31
C GLY A 617 3.68 14.41 11.63
N THR A 618 3.40 13.14 11.89
CA THR A 618 3.06 12.67 13.24
C THR A 618 3.99 11.54 13.68
N THR A 619 4.44 11.60 14.93
CA THR A 619 5.30 10.58 15.50
C THR A 619 5.05 10.37 16.99
N ASN A 620 5.46 9.20 17.48
CA ASN A 620 5.46 8.88 18.91
C ASN A 620 6.89 8.78 19.47
N ALA A 621 7.92 8.96 18.62
CA ALA A 621 9.31 8.97 19.05
C ALA A 621 9.72 10.36 19.57
N ASP A 622 10.59 10.39 20.57
CA ASP A 622 11.23 11.60 21.11
C ASP A 622 12.49 11.99 20.32
N SER A 623 13.05 11.05 19.55
CA SER A 623 14.24 11.24 18.71
C SER A 623 14.04 10.57 17.35
N TYR A 624 14.01 11.38 16.29
CA TYR A 624 13.71 10.91 14.92
C TYR A 624 14.46 11.68 13.83
N LEU A 625 15.18 12.75 14.18
CA LEU A 625 15.97 13.53 13.24
C LEU A 625 17.39 12.96 13.18
N SER A 626 17.76 12.35 12.05
CA SER A 626 19.08 11.69 11.90
C SER A 626 20.05 12.41 10.96
N ASP A 627 19.63 13.50 10.32
CA ASP A 627 20.48 14.32 9.44
C ASP A 627 20.39 15.80 9.85
N PRO A 628 21.47 16.35 10.42
CA PRO A 628 21.48 17.71 10.96
C PRO A 628 21.38 18.77 9.87
N THR A 629 21.84 18.49 8.64
CA THR A 629 21.73 19.46 7.53
C THR A 629 20.32 19.55 6.94
N GLY A 630 19.54 18.48 7.11
CA GLY A 630 18.17 18.38 6.64
C GLY A 630 17.10 18.70 7.67
N ALA A 631 17.46 18.73 8.96
CA ALA A 631 16.56 18.89 10.10
C ALA A 631 15.70 20.16 10.03
N ARG A 632 16.21 21.25 9.44
CA ARG A 632 15.49 22.53 9.29
C ARG A 632 14.11 22.44 8.62
N ARG A 633 13.85 21.37 7.86
CA ARG A 633 12.58 21.13 7.16
C ARG A 633 11.51 20.55 8.07
N PHE A 634 11.87 20.14 9.28
CA PHE A 634 10.97 19.63 10.29
C PHE A 634 10.89 20.66 11.41
N LEU A 635 9.68 21.03 11.80
CA LEU A 635 9.37 21.95 12.89
C LEU A 635 8.70 21.14 13.99
N PRO A 636 9.46 20.58 14.95
CA PRO A 636 8.92 19.76 16.01
C PRO A 636 7.97 20.54 16.92
N VAL A 637 6.91 19.88 17.35
CA VAL A 637 5.90 20.41 18.27
C VAL A 637 5.50 19.30 19.23
N LEU A 638 5.93 19.41 20.49
CA LEU A 638 5.61 18.42 21.54
C LEU A 638 4.16 18.55 22.02
N VAL A 639 3.36 17.55 21.67
CA VAL A 639 1.95 17.43 22.01
C VAL A 639 1.77 16.66 23.31
N ARG A 640 1.07 17.27 24.28
CA ARG A 640 0.73 16.69 25.58
C ARG A 640 -0.75 16.32 25.72
N ARG A 641 -1.61 16.92 24.90
CA ARG A 641 -3.05 16.65 24.80
C ARG A 641 -3.53 16.97 23.39
N ALA A 642 -4.76 16.63 23.01
CA ALA A 642 -5.36 17.19 21.80
C ALA A 642 -6.83 17.52 22.05
N ASP A 643 -7.18 18.80 21.88
CA ASP A 643 -8.53 19.32 22.12
C ASP A 643 -9.31 19.42 20.80
N VAL A 644 -9.94 18.31 20.41
CA VAL A 644 -10.71 18.21 19.17
C VAL A 644 -11.93 19.14 19.19
N ASP A 645 -12.55 19.31 20.36
CA ASP A 645 -13.78 20.11 20.50
C ASP A 645 -13.49 21.60 20.37
N TYR A 646 -12.32 22.08 20.81
CA TYR A 646 -11.86 23.43 20.52
C TYR A 646 -11.78 23.67 19.01
N ILE A 647 -11.19 22.74 18.25
CA ILE A 647 -11.10 22.86 16.79
C ILE A 647 -12.49 22.86 16.15
N ARG A 648 -13.36 21.92 16.50
CA ARG A 648 -14.74 21.88 15.96
C ARG A 648 -15.49 23.18 16.21
N ARG A 649 -15.34 23.75 17.41
CA ARG A 649 -16.00 24.99 17.79
C ARG A 649 -15.49 26.21 17.02
N TRP A 650 -14.17 26.30 16.81
CA TRP A 650 -13.53 27.52 16.31
C TRP A 650 -12.96 27.40 14.89
N ARG A 651 -13.16 26.28 14.19
CA ARG A 651 -12.58 26.02 12.86
C ARG A 651 -12.77 27.19 11.90
N ASN A 652 -13.99 27.70 11.74
CA ASN A 652 -14.27 28.79 10.81
C ASN A 652 -13.51 30.07 11.19
N GLU A 653 -13.47 30.43 12.47
CA GLU A 653 -12.76 31.61 12.96
C GLU A 653 -11.23 31.47 12.84
N LEU A 654 -10.68 30.27 13.08
CA LEU A 654 -9.25 29.98 12.89
C LEU A 654 -8.84 30.19 11.44
N TRP A 655 -9.66 29.73 10.48
CA TRP A 655 -9.40 29.95 9.06
C TRP A 655 -9.69 31.40 8.61
N ALA A 656 -10.67 32.08 9.22
CA ALA A 656 -10.92 33.50 8.97
C ALA A 656 -9.74 34.37 9.43
N GLU A 657 -9.18 34.11 10.61
CA GLU A 657 -7.94 34.74 11.10
C GLU A 657 -6.77 34.46 10.14
N ALA A 658 -6.61 33.21 9.70
CA ALA A 658 -5.55 32.85 8.76
C ALA A 658 -5.69 33.57 7.40
N MET A 659 -6.92 33.74 6.90
CA MET A 659 -7.21 34.53 5.70
C MET A 659 -6.84 36.00 5.89
N HIS A 660 -7.18 36.58 7.05
CA HIS A 660 -6.78 37.93 7.40
C HIS A 660 -5.25 38.09 7.43
N LEU A 661 -4.54 37.21 8.12
CA LEU A 661 -3.07 37.20 8.20
C LEU A 661 -2.43 37.05 6.81
N TYR A 662 -2.96 36.16 5.96
CA TYR A 662 -2.49 36.00 4.59
C TYR A 662 -2.68 37.29 3.78
N SER A 663 -3.85 37.93 3.88
CA SER A 663 -4.18 39.15 3.13
C SER A 663 -3.34 40.37 3.57
N THR A 664 -2.92 40.40 4.83
CA THR A 664 -2.09 41.46 5.41
C THR A 664 -0.58 41.20 5.29
N GLY A 665 -0.19 40.07 4.67
CA GLY A 665 1.21 39.79 4.32
C GLY A 665 2.03 39.08 5.39
N PHE A 666 1.40 38.31 6.28
CA PHE A 666 2.08 37.47 7.25
C PHE A 666 3.12 36.53 6.59
N ARG A 667 4.32 36.49 7.15
CA ARG A 667 5.45 35.70 6.63
C ARG A 667 5.57 34.38 7.39
N TRP A 668 4.93 33.33 6.88
CA TRP A 668 4.93 32.03 7.55
C TRP A 668 6.32 31.38 7.71
N TRP A 669 7.28 31.77 6.88
CA TRP A 669 8.67 31.29 6.91
C TRP A 669 9.58 32.06 7.90
N ASP A 670 9.09 33.12 8.54
CA ASP A 670 9.89 34.03 9.39
C ASP A 670 9.77 33.67 10.88
N TYR A 671 9.93 32.38 11.22
CA TYR A 671 9.86 31.88 12.59
C TYR A 671 11.19 32.06 13.34
N PRO A 672 11.20 32.06 14.69
CA PRO A 672 12.43 32.19 15.48
C PRO A 672 13.41 31.03 15.23
N LEU A 673 14.43 31.26 14.39
CA LEU A 673 15.37 30.21 13.95
C LEU A 673 16.17 29.61 15.11
N GLU A 674 16.56 30.41 16.09
CA GLU A 674 17.35 29.93 17.25
C GLU A 674 16.57 28.89 18.06
N ILE A 675 15.33 29.20 18.43
CA ILE A 675 14.44 28.27 19.16
C ILE A 675 14.12 27.04 18.28
N ALA A 676 13.88 27.24 16.98
CA ALA A 676 13.62 26.12 16.07
C ALA A 676 14.82 25.16 15.99
N HIS A 677 16.05 25.68 16.01
CA HIS A 677 17.26 24.86 16.05
C HIS A 677 17.40 24.12 17.37
N GLU A 678 17.10 24.75 18.51
CA GLU A 678 17.08 24.08 19.82
C GLU A 678 16.07 22.93 19.84
N GLU A 679 14.85 23.16 19.35
CA GLU A 679 13.82 22.12 19.27
C GLU A 679 14.25 20.97 18.35
N GLN A 680 14.87 21.27 17.20
CA GLN A 680 15.39 20.26 16.26
C GLN A 680 16.55 19.45 16.85
N ASP A 681 17.50 20.12 17.51
CA ASP A 681 18.66 19.49 18.12
C ASP A 681 18.24 18.57 19.28
N ALA A 682 17.21 18.95 20.05
CA ALA A 682 16.68 18.13 21.13
C ALA A 682 16.08 16.79 20.67
N ARG A 683 15.67 16.67 19.38
CA ARG A 683 15.15 15.41 18.78
C ARG A 683 16.14 14.75 17.82
N TYR A 684 17.38 15.21 17.84
CA TYR A 684 18.43 14.60 17.07
C TYR A 684 18.75 13.22 17.62
N MET A 685 18.78 12.24 16.72
CA MET A 685 19.23 10.90 17.03
C MET A 685 20.75 10.87 16.91
N GLU A 686 21.41 10.85 18.06
CA GLU A 686 22.88 10.85 18.13
C GLU A 686 23.50 9.67 17.40
N ASP A 687 24.57 9.95 16.66
CA ASP A 687 25.32 8.88 16.00
C ASP A 687 26.19 8.18 17.05
N PRO A 688 26.20 6.84 17.14
CA PRO A 688 27.05 6.12 18.11
C PRO A 688 28.55 6.43 18.03
N TRP A 689 29.03 6.99 16.91
CA TRP A 689 30.42 7.40 16.74
C TRP A 689 30.69 8.82 17.24
N GLU A 690 29.65 9.61 17.46
CA GLU A 690 29.75 11.03 17.78
C GLU A 690 30.49 11.24 19.09
N GLU A 691 30.11 10.53 20.17
CA GLU A 691 30.79 10.62 21.48
C GLU A 691 32.28 10.24 21.37
N ILE A 692 32.60 9.15 20.67
CA ILE A 692 33.98 8.69 20.48
C ILE A 692 34.80 9.74 19.73
N ILE A 693 34.20 10.35 18.70
CA ILE A 693 34.82 11.43 17.93
C ILE A 693 35.00 12.68 18.80
N ILE A 694 34.01 13.09 19.59
CA ILE A 694 34.11 14.23 20.52
C ILE A 694 35.25 14.01 21.50
N ASN A 695 35.30 12.85 22.17
CA ASN A 695 36.35 12.52 23.14
C ASN A 695 37.74 12.57 22.48
N TYR A 696 37.87 12.04 21.26
CA TYR A 696 39.11 12.15 20.51
C TYR A 696 39.48 13.62 20.22
N LEU A 697 38.53 14.39 19.70
CA LEU A 697 38.73 15.79 19.33
C LEU A 697 39.08 16.65 20.55
N GLU A 698 38.50 16.41 21.72
CA GLU A 698 38.77 17.16 22.95
C GLU A 698 40.02 16.70 23.71
N GLY A 699 40.78 15.74 23.17
CA GLY A 699 42.00 15.25 23.82
C GLY A 699 41.73 14.31 24.99
N GLN A 700 40.53 13.74 25.08
CA GLN A 700 40.04 12.89 26.18
C GLN A 700 40.05 11.39 25.85
N ALA A 701 40.43 10.99 24.63
CA ALA A 701 40.59 9.58 24.29
C ALA A 701 41.88 8.98 24.92
N PRO A 702 42.04 7.65 24.96
CA PRO A 702 43.30 7.03 25.41
C PRO A 702 44.51 7.53 24.61
N GLN A 703 45.64 7.76 25.28
CA GLN A 703 46.85 8.31 24.64
C GLN A 703 47.33 7.46 23.45
N THR A 704 47.08 6.14 23.48
CA THR A 704 47.38 5.18 22.40
C THR A 704 46.65 5.47 21.10
N ASN A 705 45.56 6.23 21.14
CA ASN A 705 44.76 6.53 19.97
C ASN A 705 45.33 7.72 19.18
N TYR A 706 46.16 8.56 19.82
CA TYR A 706 46.78 9.73 19.20
C TYR A 706 48.11 9.36 18.53
N PRO A 707 48.45 9.98 17.39
CA PRO A 707 49.81 9.91 16.84
C PRO A 707 50.86 10.41 17.83
N ASP A 708 52.07 9.86 17.75
CA ASP A 708 53.18 10.22 18.65
C ASP A 708 53.43 11.74 18.66
N GLY A 709 53.53 12.30 19.87
CA GLY A 709 53.77 13.73 20.10
C GLY A 709 52.52 14.61 20.14
N LEU A 710 51.33 14.08 19.82
CA LEU A 710 50.08 14.83 19.85
C LEU A 710 49.40 14.72 21.23
N ARG A 711 49.10 15.86 21.86
CA ARG A 711 48.46 15.95 23.20
C ARG A 711 47.44 17.08 23.24
N GLY A 712 46.34 16.84 23.96
CA GLY A 712 45.28 17.82 24.17
C GLY A 712 44.32 17.98 22.98
N PRO A 713 43.49 19.03 22.98
CA PRO A 713 42.43 19.22 21.98
C PRO A 713 42.96 19.39 20.54
N ILE A 714 42.32 18.70 19.59
CA ILE A 714 42.65 18.72 18.16
C ILE A 714 42.08 19.98 17.50
N ASN A 715 42.85 20.66 16.64
CA ASN A 715 42.37 21.84 15.90
C ASN A 715 42.12 21.61 14.41
N GLU A 716 42.80 20.63 13.81
CA GLU A 716 42.63 20.25 12.41
C GLU A 716 42.58 18.72 12.29
N VAL A 717 41.64 18.18 11.51
CA VAL A 717 41.47 16.73 11.35
C VAL A 717 41.02 16.35 9.94
N THR A 718 41.23 15.10 9.54
CA THR A 718 40.60 14.53 8.32
C THR A 718 39.59 13.45 8.72
N THR A 719 38.61 13.19 7.85
CA THR A 719 37.68 12.07 8.03
C THR A 719 38.41 10.73 8.15
N MET A 720 39.44 10.54 7.32
CA MET A 720 40.31 9.36 7.37
C MET A 720 41.09 9.26 8.69
N GLY A 721 41.57 10.39 9.19
CA GLY A 721 42.24 10.48 10.48
C GLY A 721 41.33 10.05 11.63
N LEU A 722 40.07 10.50 11.66
CA LEU A 722 39.11 10.08 12.68
C LEU A 722 38.71 8.61 12.55
N LEU A 723 38.51 8.09 11.33
CA LEU A 723 38.25 6.66 11.13
C LEU A 723 39.38 5.80 11.69
N LYS A 724 40.63 6.20 11.43
CA LYS A 724 41.81 5.47 11.88
C LYS A 724 42.08 5.62 13.37
N HIS A 725 42.08 6.85 13.89
CA HIS A 725 42.61 7.16 15.20
C HIS A 725 41.52 7.28 16.27
N ALA A 726 40.38 7.91 15.96
CA ALA A 726 39.28 7.99 16.91
C ALA A 726 38.52 6.65 16.99
N LEU A 727 38.15 6.11 15.81
CA LEU A 727 37.30 4.91 15.71
C LEU A 727 38.06 3.60 15.58
N GLN A 728 39.40 3.63 15.52
CA GLN A 728 40.27 2.45 15.43
C GLN A 728 39.83 1.45 14.34
N MET A 729 39.34 1.98 13.21
CA MET A 729 38.80 1.18 12.12
C MET A 729 39.93 0.53 11.31
N ASP A 730 39.69 -0.66 10.77
CA ASP A 730 40.60 -1.29 9.81
C ASP A 730 40.54 -0.57 8.45
N ILE A 731 41.70 -0.41 7.79
CA ILE A 731 41.84 0.28 6.50
C ILE A 731 40.89 -0.29 5.44
N ALA A 732 40.68 -1.61 5.40
CA ALA A 732 39.79 -2.26 4.44
C ALA A 732 38.32 -1.85 4.60
N ARG A 733 37.93 -1.35 5.78
CA ARG A 733 36.57 -0.89 6.10
C ARG A 733 36.39 0.62 5.95
N MET A 734 37.45 1.41 5.78
CA MET A 734 37.41 2.88 5.67
C MET A 734 36.93 3.37 4.29
N ASN A 735 35.74 2.94 3.87
CA ASN A 735 35.19 3.24 2.56
C ASN A 735 34.44 4.59 2.55
N LYS A 736 33.89 4.98 1.38
CA LYS A 736 33.29 6.31 1.19
C LYS A 736 32.09 6.55 2.13
N PRO A 737 31.16 5.60 2.31
CA PRO A 737 30.13 5.64 3.35
C PRO A 737 30.59 6.06 4.75
N GLU A 738 31.63 5.45 5.32
CA GLU A 738 32.08 5.78 6.68
C GLU A 738 32.74 7.15 6.72
N GLN A 739 33.48 7.53 5.68
CA GLN A 739 34.01 8.89 5.54
C GLN A 739 32.90 9.94 5.47
N ARG A 740 31.77 9.63 4.82
CA ARG A 740 30.59 10.52 4.79
C ARG A 740 29.94 10.63 6.16
N ARG A 741 29.79 9.51 6.87
CA ARG A 741 29.23 9.49 8.24
C ARG A 741 30.04 10.37 9.19
N VAL A 742 31.37 10.22 9.21
CA VAL A 742 32.27 11.09 9.99
C VAL A 742 32.19 12.56 9.54
N ALA A 743 32.09 12.79 8.22
CA ALA A 743 31.92 14.13 7.67
C ALA A 743 30.60 14.80 8.05
N ASP A 744 29.55 14.03 8.34
CA ASP A 744 28.25 14.52 8.79
C ASP A 744 28.30 14.87 10.29
N ILE A 745 28.90 14.00 11.12
CA ILE A 745 29.18 14.25 12.54
C ILE A 745 29.99 15.55 12.70
N LEU A 746 31.10 15.70 11.97
CA LEU A 746 31.91 16.92 12.04
C LEU A 746 31.13 18.18 11.68
N ARG A 747 30.27 18.11 10.66
CA ARG A 747 29.42 19.24 10.25
C ARG A 747 28.45 19.64 11.35
N ARG A 748 27.86 18.65 12.04
CA ARG A 748 26.96 18.87 13.18
C ARG A 748 27.68 19.57 14.31
N LEU A 749 28.88 19.10 14.65
CA LEU A 749 29.73 19.70 15.68
C LEU A 749 30.31 21.08 15.29
N GLY A 750 29.90 21.64 14.15
CA GLY A 750 30.33 22.96 13.67
C GLY A 750 31.72 22.98 13.01
N TRP A 751 32.35 21.82 12.76
CA TRP A 751 33.65 21.76 12.10
C TRP A 751 33.53 22.04 10.60
N LEU A 752 34.32 23.01 10.13
CA LEU A 752 34.24 23.50 8.76
C LEU A 752 35.38 22.95 7.89
N LYS A 753 35.07 22.67 6.62
CA LYS A 753 36.08 22.25 5.63
C LYS A 753 36.97 23.44 5.25
N SER A 754 38.27 23.31 5.47
CA SER A 754 39.28 24.20 4.90
C SER A 754 39.46 24.00 3.38
N PRO A 755 40.04 24.98 2.67
CA PRO A 755 40.54 24.78 1.31
C PRO A 755 41.50 23.58 1.23
N GLN A 756 41.59 22.93 0.08
CA GLN A 756 42.54 21.84 -0.10
C GLN A 756 43.97 22.36 0.07
N LYS A 757 44.71 21.79 1.02
CA LYS A 757 46.14 22.05 1.23
C LYS A 757 46.94 20.90 0.62
N ARG A 758 48.07 21.22 -0.01
CA ARG A 758 49.03 20.22 -0.49
C ARG A 758 49.83 19.70 0.70
N VAL A 759 50.03 18.39 0.79
CA VAL A 759 50.87 17.81 1.85
C VAL A 759 52.34 18.15 1.52
N PRO A 760 53.10 18.74 2.46
CA PRO A 760 54.51 19.03 2.26
C PRO A 760 55.28 17.76 1.86
N GLY A 761 56.04 17.83 0.77
CA GLY A 761 56.84 16.69 0.28
C GLY A 761 56.09 15.66 -0.57
N THR A 762 54.78 15.78 -0.80
CA THR A 762 54.03 14.86 -1.69
C THR A 762 53.24 15.57 -2.79
N ARG A 763 52.66 14.80 -3.72
CA ARG A 763 51.70 15.30 -4.72
C ARG A 763 50.27 15.31 -4.20
N ASP A 764 50.05 14.81 -2.99
CA ASP A 764 48.71 14.63 -2.42
C ASP A 764 48.13 15.94 -1.92
N ARG A 765 46.81 16.06 -2.05
CA ARG A 765 46.02 17.16 -1.52
C ARG A 765 45.07 16.62 -0.47
N VAL A 766 45.10 17.23 0.71
CA VAL A 766 44.19 16.90 1.81
C VAL A 766 43.21 18.05 2.03
N ARG A 767 41.99 17.70 2.41
CA ARG A 767 40.98 18.66 2.84
C ARG A 767 40.74 18.44 4.33
N LEU A 768 41.18 19.40 5.15
CA LEU A 768 41.08 19.33 6.60
C LEU A 768 39.75 19.93 7.06
N TYR A 769 39.21 19.39 8.14
CA TYR A 769 38.19 20.02 8.96
C TYR A 769 38.87 20.78 10.07
N VAL A 770 38.45 22.02 10.29
CA VAL A 770 39.00 22.91 11.31
C VAL A 770 37.99 23.06 12.43
N ARG A 771 38.48 23.03 13.67
CA ARG A 771 37.67 23.25 14.87
C ARG A 771 36.92 24.57 14.73
N PRO A 772 35.60 24.63 15.00
CA PRO A 772 34.92 25.92 15.08
C PRO A 772 35.66 26.76 16.11
N GLU A 773 36.14 27.94 15.71
CA GLU A 773 36.68 28.91 16.66
C GLU A 773 35.62 29.08 17.74
N ALA A 774 35.94 28.70 18.98
CA ALA A 774 35.02 28.83 20.11
C ALA A 774 34.47 30.26 20.05
N LYS A 775 33.18 30.39 19.72
CA LYS A 775 32.55 31.67 19.36
C LYS A 775 33.13 32.75 20.25
N ARG A 776 33.92 33.68 19.69
CA ARG A 776 34.11 34.99 20.30
C ARG A 776 32.69 35.47 20.59
N LYS A 777 32.33 35.56 21.87
CA LYS A 777 31.24 36.43 22.30
C LYS A 777 31.60 37.80 21.75
N VAL A 778 31.01 38.15 20.62
CA VAL A 778 30.94 39.55 20.20
C VAL A 778 29.90 40.13 21.14
N VAL A 779 30.39 40.97 22.04
CA VAL A 779 29.62 41.80 22.97
C VAL A 779 28.67 42.69 22.19
#